data_AF-A0A149V8H4-F1
#
_entry.id   AF-A0A149V8H4-F1
#
_cell.length_a   1.000
_cell.length_b   1.000
_cell.length_c   1.000
_cell.angle_alpha   90.00
_cell.angle_beta   90.00
_cell.angle_gamma   90.00
#
_symmetry.space_group_name_H-M   'P 1'
#
loop_
_entity.id
_entity.type
_entity.pdbx_description
1 polymer ?
#
loop_
_entity_poly.entity_id
_entity_poly.type
_entity_poly.pdbx_seq_one_letter_code
_entity_poly.pdbx_strand_id
1 'polypeptide(L)'
;MITENTIFRKFLIKILLTIEYSLKKKKFPSFDFASLPKLLEDWEYLQRVQPDNGLITIEIGIIRLLLGIPTASEPFEFIKSKSQSRICRILLIATRLRFSHYTLAYEDFQSFLTSYTDLDLPAFQVLADAVCFATNKAGWCTFSGSGKIHLTFRRSVDLEDISVVMDGISYPASSFEILSNDKRISILLLEDWKLLKQIHVTIRQDTLLGGLFEIPHFLKTEGFVSAGPEGLSGWARYPANPEAAVKLVLTPHDPIQKPIHLFTNTVKFFTPANIAGDAIKHAFSIKKEKLASKATLFSVCSEHGKPLYGSPLALDPFAESARQYALDISRRFPAPSLEEGAFSPISLLEKPTKKQKFPSVAIIIPVYDGFLATKNCITLYLKHKAPHARLIIVNDASPNPDILKYLSHIKNKPDVFILNNEKNLGFPKSVNRGLRQRRPYEDVVLLNSDTLVCRNWLTQLQRAAYAQTDIGTATPLSNNATIFSYPSATGINPIPDARACQDLSAIMSRMWHGETVDVPTAHGFCMYVKSACLQQTGLLREDIFAQGYGEENDFSCRATALGWRHVACLGTFVGHAESQSFSPVKSDLIARNLDIMNGLHPGYDQLIARWQDRDPLAPYRKKLDLARLHNSRPFLKSVILIMHDREGGILRHVGHRASFYEQAGIAAFVMVPEIHRSGRPLWRLKSLRDKDYPNLTIPRNAFSFRALYKDLNCEKFEIHSYIGSSIEKIFSLSELGLPYDIYIHDYSWFCPRITLVADENHYCGEPDLKTCQNCVNTFGSRTDDPAPLQKLRYWSRSLLDNAQHVLCPSQDAANRIQRQFPTIQADVTPWEHILNVDTLFFPQKAPLQKRIIGILGAISIEKGYDIVLDLAQFIKTHHIPIQLVIIGYSCNDIPLLETGVVTMTGRYQEYEIQPLTEKYAIDWFFLPSLWPETWSYVLTHIWTSNRAAIVYDIGAPAERIKQAGGGLVIPLHTSLPSLIAILMAPYAYLGAFRTQGDALAGLSDPIAG
;
A
#
# COMPACT_ATOMS: atom_id res chain seq x y z
N MET A 1 9.46 -30.95 -21.94
CA MET A 1 10.55 -31.53 -21.11
C MET A 1 10.48 -31.22 -19.61
N ILE A 2 10.62 -29.97 -19.13
CA ILE A 2 10.70 -29.71 -17.66
C ILE A 2 9.40 -30.06 -16.92
N THR A 3 8.24 -29.62 -17.42
CA THR A 3 6.93 -29.94 -16.79
C THR A 3 6.53 -31.41 -16.94
N GLU A 4 7.16 -32.13 -17.86
CA GLU A 4 6.95 -33.55 -18.11
C GLU A 4 7.92 -34.42 -17.29
N ASN A 5 8.97 -33.81 -16.72
CA ASN A 5 9.89 -34.51 -15.83
C ASN A 5 9.14 -34.94 -14.55
N THR A 6 9.18 -36.23 -14.25
CA THR A 6 8.45 -36.85 -13.13
C THR A 6 8.77 -36.21 -11.78
N ILE A 7 10.03 -35.81 -11.54
CA ILE A 7 10.46 -35.20 -10.28
C ILE A 7 9.87 -33.80 -10.14
N PHE A 8 9.98 -32.98 -11.18
CA PHE A 8 9.45 -31.62 -11.18
C PHE A 8 7.92 -31.60 -11.13
N ARG A 9 7.26 -32.51 -11.85
CA ARG A 9 5.80 -32.64 -11.82
C ARG A 9 5.27 -33.02 -10.42
N LYS A 10 5.94 -33.94 -9.71
CA LYS A 10 5.61 -34.26 -8.30
C LYS A 10 5.78 -33.05 -7.38
N PHE A 11 6.79 -32.21 -7.64
CA PHE A 11 7.00 -30.96 -6.92
C PHE A 11 5.82 -29.98 -7.11
N LEU A 12 5.38 -29.76 -8.35
CA LEU A 12 4.21 -28.91 -8.65
C LEU A 12 2.94 -29.41 -7.95
N ILE A 13 2.63 -30.71 -8.07
CA ILE A 13 1.44 -31.31 -7.44
C ILE A 13 1.44 -31.08 -5.92
N LYS A 14 2.59 -31.21 -5.27
CA LYS A 14 2.69 -31.01 -3.81
C LYS A 14 2.38 -29.57 -3.41
N ILE A 15 2.76 -28.58 -4.23
CA ILE A 15 2.43 -27.17 -3.99
C ILE A 15 0.92 -26.96 -4.17
N LEU A 16 0.35 -27.40 -5.29
CA LEU A 16 -1.08 -27.28 -5.60
C LEU A 16 -1.95 -27.87 -4.47
N LEU A 17 -1.68 -29.11 -4.05
CA LEU A 17 -2.41 -29.76 -2.94
C LEU A 17 -2.28 -29.02 -1.61
N THR A 18 -1.13 -28.36 -1.36
CA THR A 18 -0.92 -27.56 -0.14
C THR A 18 -1.76 -26.29 -0.18
N ILE A 19 -1.83 -25.63 -1.34
CA ILE A 19 -2.65 -24.43 -1.55
C ILE A 19 -4.13 -24.77 -1.43
N GLU A 20 -4.60 -25.83 -2.12
CA GLU A 20 -5.98 -26.28 -2.07
C GLU A 20 -6.44 -26.62 -0.64
N TYR A 21 -5.61 -27.37 0.11
CA TYR A 21 -5.92 -27.69 1.50
C TYR A 21 -6.01 -26.44 2.39
N SER A 22 -5.12 -25.46 2.17
CA SER A 22 -5.09 -24.21 2.94
C SER A 22 -6.39 -23.41 2.79
N LEU A 23 -6.88 -23.29 1.55
CA LEU A 23 -8.02 -22.44 1.19
C LEU A 23 -9.37 -23.16 1.30
N LYS A 24 -9.47 -24.41 0.83
CA LYS A 24 -10.72 -25.17 0.84
C LYS A 24 -10.94 -25.98 2.13
N LYS A 25 -9.93 -26.06 3.01
CA LYS A 25 -9.91 -26.90 4.24
C LYS A 25 -10.25 -28.38 4.00
N LYS A 26 -10.12 -28.86 2.76
CA LYS A 26 -10.42 -30.23 2.33
C LYS A 26 -9.16 -30.90 1.79
N LYS A 27 -8.91 -32.16 2.16
CA LYS A 27 -7.79 -32.94 1.62
C LYS A 27 -8.22 -33.62 0.32
N PHE A 28 -7.44 -33.43 -0.74
CA PHE A 28 -7.61 -34.15 -2.00
C PHE A 28 -6.51 -35.23 -2.11
N PRO A 29 -6.88 -36.49 -2.40
CA PRO A 29 -5.92 -37.60 -2.46
C PRO A 29 -5.09 -37.61 -3.76
N SER A 30 -5.58 -36.97 -4.81
CA SER A 30 -4.93 -36.86 -6.12
C SER A 30 -5.37 -35.57 -6.82
N PHE A 31 -4.57 -35.13 -7.80
CA PHE A 31 -4.85 -33.96 -8.63
C PHE A 31 -5.16 -34.39 -10.06
N ASP A 32 -6.34 -34.02 -10.58
CA ASP A 32 -6.77 -34.37 -11.93
C ASP A 32 -6.32 -33.31 -12.95
N PHE A 33 -5.39 -33.70 -13.83
CA PHE A 33 -4.87 -32.82 -14.87
C PHE A 33 -5.89 -32.49 -15.96
N ALA A 34 -6.91 -33.32 -16.19
CA ALA A 34 -7.94 -33.06 -17.19
C ALA A 34 -8.83 -31.88 -16.78
N SER A 35 -8.93 -31.61 -15.47
CA SER A 35 -9.70 -30.50 -14.91
C SER A 35 -9.01 -29.14 -15.00
N LEU A 36 -7.73 -29.08 -15.41
CA LEU A 36 -6.91 -27.84 -15.36
C LEU A 36 -7.54 -26.62 -16.05
N PRO A 37 -8.15 -26.71 -17.27
CA PRO A 37 -8.78 -25.55 -17.89
C PRO A 37 -9.94 -25.01 -17.07
N LYS A 38 -10.80 -25.90 -16.56
CA LYS A 38 -11.94 -25.51 -15.72
C LYS A 38 -11.49 -24.93 -14.39
N LEU A 39 -10.47 -25.56 -13.79
CA LEU A 39 -9.87 -25.11 -12.56
C LEU A 39 -9.25 -23.72 -12.73
N LEU A 40 -8.57 -23.44 -13.84
CA LEU A 40 -8.03 -22.11 -14.15
C LEU A 40 -9.12 -21.04 -14.13
N GLU A 41 -10.26 -21.30 -14.77
CA GLU A 41 -11.40 -20.35 -14.76
C GLU A 41 -11.89 -20.07 -13.34
N ASP A 42 -12.04 -21.11 -12.52
CA ASP A 42 -12.50 -20.97 -11.14
C ASP A 42 -11.50 -20.18 -10.28
N TRP A 43 -10.18 -20.37 -10.48
CA TRP A 43 -9.16 -19.59 -9.77
C TRP A 43 -9.02 -18.16 -10.27
N GLU A 44 -9.16 -17.92 -11.57
CA GLU A 44 -9.19 -16.56 -12.14
C GLU A 44 -10.39 -15.77 -11.60
N TYR A 45 -11.55 -16.42 -11.45
CA TYR A 45 -12.68 -15.86 -10.73
C TYR A 45 -12.32 -15.56 -9.27
N LEU A 46 -11.74 -16.51 -8.53
CA LEU A 46 -11.32 -16.30 -7.13
C LEU A 46 -10.29 -15.18 -6.98
N GLN A 47 -9.37 -15.01 -7.94
CA GLN A 47 -8.41 -13.91 -7.94
C GLN A 47 -9.09 -12.56 -8.11
N ARG A 48 -10.11 -12.47 -8.98
CA ARG A 48 -10.93 -11.25 -9.13
C ARG A 48 -11.70 -10.92 -7.84
N VAL A 49 -12.04 -11.94 -7.03
CA VAL A 49 -12.69 -11.78 -5.72
C VAL A 49 -11.69 -11.49 -4.59
N GLN A 50 -10.49 -12.07 -4.62
CA GLN A 50 -9.44 -11.97 -3.60
C GLN A 50 -8.07 -11.59 -4.20
N PRO A 51 -7.89 -10.33 -4.67
CA PRO A 51 -6.72 -9.94 -5.45
C PRO A 51 -5.39 -9.96 -4.68
N ASP A 52 -5.42 -9.82 -3.35
CA ASP A 52 -4.21 -9.75 -2.51
C ASP A 52 -3.71 -11.12 -2.01
N ASN A 53 -4.38 -12.22 -2.38
CA ASN A 53 -4.01 -13.55 -1.91
C ASN A 53 -2.86 -14.14 -2.75
N GLY A 54 -1.65 -14.17 -2.16
CA GLY A 54 -0.46 -14.68 -2.84
C GLY A 54 -0.54 -16.15 -3.23
N LEU A 55 -1.27 -16.99 -2.48
CA LEU A 55 -1.43 -18.42 -2.80
C LEU A 55 -2.29 -18.62 -4.06
N ILE A 56 -3.39 -17.88 -4.19
CA ILE A 56 -4.25 -17.88 -5.40
C ILE A 56 -3.41 -17.52 -6.63
N THR A 57 -2.60 -16.46 -6.50
CA THR A 57 -1.74 -15.97 -7.59
C THR A 57 -0.71 -17.03 -8.02
N ILE A 58 -0.07 -17.70 -7.06
CA ILE A 58 0.88 -18.80 -7.35
C ILE A 58 0.18 -19.99 -8.02
N GLU A 59 -1.00 -20.38 -7.56
CA GLU A 59 -1.80 -21.47 -8.12
C GLU A 59 -2.10 -21.24 -9.60
N ILE A 60 -2.59 -20.03 -9.95
CA ILE A 60 -2.87 -19.62 -11.33
C ILE A 60 -1.59 -19.71 -12.18
N GLY A 61 -0.46 -19.22 -11.67
CA GLY A 61 0.82 -19.33 -12.36
C GLY A 61 1.22 -20.78 -12.66
N ILE A 62 1.02 -21.69 -11.70
CA ILE A 62 1.34 -23.12 -11.88
C ILE A 62 0.39 -23.77 -12.89
N ILE A 63 -0.91 -23.48 -12.82
CA ILE A 63 -1.90 -24.01 -13.77
C ILE A 63 -1.59 -23.51 -15.19
N ARG A 64 -1.31 -22.21 -15.37
CA ARG A 64 -0.89 -21.62 -16.65
C ARG A 64 0.40 -22.27 -17.17
N LEU A 65 1.37 -22.51 -16.28
CA LEU A 65 2.63 -23.20 -16.62
C LEU A 65 2.36 -24.63 -17.13
N LEU A 66 1.48 -25.38 -16.45
CA LEU A 66 1.11 -26.74 -16.84
C LEU A 66 0.35 -26.77 -18.18
N LEU A 67 -0.54 -25.81 -18.41
CA LEU A 67 -1.30 -25.66 -19.65
C LEU A 67 -0.48 -25.10 -20.82
N GLY A 68 0.73 -24.58 -20.57
CA GLY A 68 1.56 -23.96 -21.61
C GLY A 68 1.10 -22.57 -22.04
N ILE A 69 0.41 -21.85 -21.15
CA ILE A 69 -0.04 -20.47 -21.41
C ILE A 69 1.16 -19.51 -21.25
N PRO A 70 1.52 -18.69 -22.25
CA PRO A 70 2.71 -17.83 -22.23
C PRO A 70 2.79 -16.85 -21.04
N THR A 71 1.65 -16.40 -20.53
CA THR A 71 1.53 -15.47 -19.39
C THR A 71 1.71 -16.14 -18.02
N ALA A 72 2.19 -17.39 -17.97
CA ALA A 72 2.46 -18.10 -16.71
C ALA A 72 3.52 -17.43 -15.82
N SER A 73 4.35 -16.55 -16.37
CA SER A 73 5.42 -15.87 -15.62
C SER A 73 4.93 -14.68 -14.78
N GLU A 74 3.88 -13.99 -15.22
CA GLU A 74 3.36 -12.77 -14.57
C GLU A 74 3.03 -12.97 -13.09
N PRO A 75 2.33 -14.06 -12.68
CA PRO A 75 2.01 -14.27 -11.27
C PRO A 75 3.26 -14.43 -10.40
N PHE A 76 4.30 -15.10 -10.92
CA PHE A 76 5.54 -15.32 -10.17
C PHE A 76 6.42 -14.07 -10.09
N GLU A 77 6.43 -13.24 -11.13
CA GLU A 77 7.10 -11.93 -11.12
C GLU A 77 6.47 -10.99 -10.10
N PHE A 78 5.13 -10.94 -10.06
CA PHE A 78 4.38 -10.16 -9.08
C PHE A 78 4.75 -10.56 -7.65
N ILE A 79 4.76 -11.86 -7.34
CA ILE A 79 5.13 -12.33 -5.99
C ILE A 79 6.61 -12.07 -5.69
N LYS A 80 7.53 -12.30 -6.64
CA LYS A 80 8.96 -11.98 -6.49
C LYS A 80 9.20 -10.50 -6.17
N SER A 81 8.37 -9.59 -6.68
CA SER A 81 8.50 -8.15 -6.38
C SER A 81 8.11 -7.80 -4.94
N LYS A 82 7.32 -8.63 -4.27
CA LYS A 82 6.77 -8.39 -2.93
C LYS A 82 7.37 -9.27 -1.85
N SER A 83 7.95 -10.42 -2.20
CA SER A 83 8.35 -11.45 -1.25
C SER A 83 9.67 -12.12 -1.63
N GLN A 84 10.29 -12.81 -0.66
CA GLN A 84 11.51 -13.61 -0.86
C GLN A 84 11.18 -15.10 -1.02
N SER A 85 10.02 -15.44 -1.62
CA SER A 85 9.61 -16.85 -1.80
C SER A 85 10.62 -17.62 -2.66
N ARG A 86 11.26 -18.63 -2.08
CA ARG A 86 12.12 -19.55 -2.84
C ARG A 86 11.34 -20.35 -3.87
N ILE A 87 10.13 -20.78 -3.51
CA ILE A 87 9.26 -21.55 -4.39
C ILE A 87 8.86 -20.71 -5.61
N CYS A 88 8.49 -19.44 -5.43
CA CYS A 88 8.15 -18.57 -6.57
C CYS A 88 9.34 -18.35 -7.50
N ARG A 89 10.56 -18.19 -6.97
CA ARG A 89 11.77 -18.06 -7.80
C ARG A 89 12.05 -19.34 -8.60
N ILE A 90 11.92 -20.51 -7.98
CA ILE A 90 12.02 -21.82 -8.67
C ILE A 90 10.99 -21.91 -9.80
N LEU A 91 9.73 -21.54 -9.54
CA LEU A 91 8.65 -21.58 -10.53
C LEU A 91 8.87 -20.57 -11.67
N LEU A 92 9.36 -19.37 -11.38
CA LEU A 92 9.70 -18.37 -12.38
C LEU A 92 10.80 -18.89 -13.33
N ILE A 93 11.87 -19.47 -12.79
CA ILE A 93 12.97 -20.03 -13.58
C ILE A 93 12.47 -21.18 -14.45
N ALA A 94 11.66 -22.08 -13.90
CA ALA A 94 11.03 -23.16 -14.66
C ALA A 94 10.15 -22.65 -15.81
N THR A 95 9.42 -21.55 -15.57
CA THR A 95 8.58 -20.89 -16.56
C THR A 95 9.42 -20.29 -17.68
N ARG A 96 10.49 -19.56 -17.34
CA ARG A 96 11.42 -18.99 -18.33
C ARG A 96 12.04 -20.07 -19.22
N LEU A 97 12.45 -21.19 -18.64
CA LEU A 97 13.00 -22.32 -19.40
C LEU A 97 11.96 -22.96 -20.32
N ARG A 98 10.71 -23.13 -19.86
CA ARG A 98 9.63 -23.71 -20.68
C ARG A 98 9.36 -22.88 -21.94
N PHE A 99 9.40 -21.55 -21.82
CA PHE A 99 9.15 -20.62 -22.92
C PHE A 99 10.44 -20.09 -23.57
N SER A 100 11.56 -20.80 -23.42
CA SER A 100 12.83 -20.50 -24.09
C SER A 100 13.44 -19.12 -23.80
N HIS A 101 13.09 -18.50 -22.67
CA HIS A 101 13.69 -17.25 -22.19
C HIS A 101 14.99 -17.51 -21.43
N TYR A 102 15.99 -18.09 -22.10
CA TYR A 102 17.19 -18.65 -21.46
C TYR A 102 18.07 -17.61 -20.76
N THR A 103 18.21 -16.40 -21.30
CA THR A 103 18.99 -15.32 -20.66
C THR A 103 18.37 -14.91 -19.32
N LEU A 104 17.05 -14.70 -19.28
CA LEU A 104 16.35 -14.37 -18.05
C LEU A 104 16.39 -15.52 -17.05
N ALA A 105 16.25 -16.77 -17.51
CA ALA A 105 16.40 -17.95 -16.66
C ALA A 105 17.80 -18.01 -16.02
N TYR A 106 18.84 -17.69 -16.78
CA TYR A 106 20.22 -17.63 -16.31
C TYR A 106 20.41 -16.56 -15.23
N GLU A 107 19.96 -15.33 -15.47
CA GLU A 107 20.08 -14.22 -14.52
C GLU A 107 19.30 -14.51 -13.22
N ASP A 108 18.06 -15.00 -13.33
CA ASP A 108 17.22 -15.33 -12.18
C ASP A 108 17.82 -16.46 -11.35
N PHE A 109 18.41 -17.47 -12.02
CA PHE A 109 19.04 -18.62 -11.37
C PHE A 109 20.40 -18.25 -10.75
N GLN A 110 21.22 -17.44 -11.41
CA GLN A 110 22.46 -16.93 -10.84
C GLN A 110 22.18 -16.08 -9.59
N SER A 111 21.18 -15.20 -9.66
CA SER A 111 20.72 -14.45 -8.49
C SER A 111 20.20 -15.40 -7.40
N PHE A 112 19.56 -16.52 -7.75
CA PHE A 112 19.01 -17.46 -6.77
C PHE A 112 20.11 -18.19 -6.00
N LEU A 113 21.14 -18.65 -6.73
CA LEU A 113 22.32 -19.31 -6.17
C LEU A 113 23.15 -18.41 -5.25
N THR A 114 23.25 -17.14 -5.59
CA THR A 114 23.96 -16.15 -4.77
C THR A 114 23.15 -15.69 -3.56
N SER A 115 21.82 -15.91 -3.56
CA SER A 115 20.94 -15.49 -2.47
C SER A 115 20.77 -16.54 -1.37
N TYR A 116 20.78 -17.84 -1.71
CA TYR A 116 20.35 -18.91 -0.81
C TYR A 116 21.37 -20.04 -0.67
N THR A 117 21.45 -20.62 0.53
CA THR A 117 22.24 -21.83 0.80
C THR A 117 21.35 -23.07 0.90
N ASP A 118 22.00 -24.24 0.96
CA ASP A 118 21.39 -25.52 1.29
C ASP A 118 20.21 -25.89 0.36
N LEU A 119 20.45 -25.75 -0.95
CA LEU A 119 19.49 -25.96 -2.03
C LEU A 119 19.37 -27.45 -2.42
N ASP A 120 19.07 -28.32 -1.45
CA ASP A 120 19.01 -29.78 -1.65
C ASP A 120 17.60 -30.28 -2.01
N LEU A 121 17.06 -29.79 -3.13
CA LEU A 121 15.78 -30.26 -3.66
C LEU A 121 15.98 -30.99 -4.99
N PRO A 122 15.45 -32.22 -5.15
CA PRO A 122 15.54 -32.92 -6.43
C PRO A 122 14.96 -32.11 -7.62
N ALA A 123 13.89 -31.35 -7.39
CA ALA A 123 13.31 -30.47 -8.40
C ALA A 123 14.23 -29.32 -8.81
N PHE A 124 15.06 -28.83 -7.87
CA PHE A 124 16.03 -27.78 -8.14
C PHE A 124 17.17 -28.30 -9.03
N GLN A 125 17.66 -29.52 -8.79
CA GLN A 125 18.71 -30.14 -9.61
C GLN A 125 18.27 -30.28 -11.09
N VAL A 126 17.01 -30.67 -11.33
CA VAL A 126 16.43 -30.73 -12.68
C VAL A 126 16.47 -29.36 -13.38
N LEU A 127 16.18 -28.27 -12.66
CA LEU A 127 16.25 -26.93 -13.22
C LEU A 127 17.69 -26.48 -13.47
N ALA A 128 18.59 -26.73 -12.51
CA ALA A 128 19.99 -26.38 -12.61
C ALA A 128 20.64 -26.98 -13.87
N ASP A 129 20.41 -28.28 -14.09
CA ASP A 129 20.92 -28.99 -15.26
C ASP A 129 20.31 -28.45 -16.56
N ALA A 130 19.02 -28.09 -16.54
CA ALA A 130 18.35 -27.48 -17.69
C ALA A 130 18.88 -26.07 -18.02
N VAL A 131 19.14 -25.21 -17.02
CA VAL A 131 19.78 -23.90 -17.23
C VAL A 131 21.18 -24.09 -17.81
N CYS A 132 22.01 -24.95 -17.21
CA CYS A 132 23.37 -25.21 -17.70
C CYS A 132 23.39 -25.77 -19.12
N PHE A 133 22.42 -26.61 -19.48
CA PHE A 133 22.24 -27.08 -20.85
C PHE A 133 21.91 -25.93 -21.80
N ALA A 134 20.91 -25.11 -21.46
CA ALA A 134 20.42 -24.01 -22.29
C ALA A 134 21.45 -22.88 -22.47
N THR A 135 22.29 -22.62 -21.47
CA THR A 135 23.27 -21.51 -21.49
C THR A 135 24.70 -21.98 -21.74
N ASN A 136 24.88 -23.24 -22.15
CA ASN A 136 26.17 -23.88 -22.42
C ASN A 136 27.21 -23.72 -21.29
N LYS A 137 26.80 -23.78 -20.02
CA LYS A 137 27.70 -23.74 -18.88
C LYS A 137 28.21 -25.15 -18.55
N ALA A 138 29.48 -25.27 -18.17
CA ALA A 138 30.13 -26.55 -17.86
C ALA A 138 29.50 -27.24 -16.62
N GLY A 139 28.98 -26.45 -15.69
CA GLY A 139 28.36 -26.91 -14.46
C GLY A 139 27.81 -25.76 -13.63
N TRP A 140 27.32 -26.12 -12.45
CA TRP A 140 26.78 -25.19 -11.45
C TRP A 140 27.31 -25.55 -10.07
N CYS A 141 27.27 -24.58 -9.16
CA CYS A 141 27.65 -24.80 -7.78
C CYS A 141 26.69 -24.14 -6.78
N THR A 142 26.68 -24.68 -5.57
CA THR A 142 25.92 -24.17 -4.43
C THR A 142 26.79 -24.14 -3.19
N PHE A 143 26.44 -23.24 -2.26
CA PHE A 143 27.06 -23.14 -0.96
C PHE A 143 26.13 -23.69 0.11
N SER A 144 26.67 -24.45 1.05
CA SER A 144 25.99 -24.86 2.28
C SER A 144 26.39 -23.94 3.42
N GLY A 145 25.45 -23.62 4.32
CA GLY A 145 25.76 -22.86 5.55
C GLY A 145 26.77 -23.57 6.48
N SER A 146 27.10 -24.83 6.20
CA SER A 146 28.14 -25.61 6.91
C SER A 146 29.56 -25.40 6.39
N GLY A 147 29.77 -24.60 5.34
CA GLY A 147 31.10 -24.43 4.71
C GLY A 147 31.42 -25.46 3.64
N LYS A 148 30.40 -26.11 3.07
CA LYS A 148 30.55 -27.04 1.95
C LYS A 148 30.18 -26.34 0.65
N ILE A 149 31.00 -26.56 -0.38
CA ILE A 149 30.70 -26.16 -1.74
C ILE A 149 30.33 -27.42 -2.52
N HIS A 150 29.11 -27.47 -3.05
CA HIS A 150 28.66 -28.58 -3.89
C HIS A 150 28.77 -28.18 -5.36
N LEU A 151 29.60 -28.90 -6.11
CA LEU A 151 29.85 -28.71 -7.53
C LEU A 151 29.18 -29.84 -8.32
N THR A 152 28.44 -29.49 -9.37
CA THR A 152 27.83 -30.45 -10.29
C THR A 152 28.20 -30.09 -11.72
N PHE A 153 28.69 -31.07 -12.47
CA PHE A 153 29.19 -30.88 -13.83
C PHE A 153 28.36 -31.68 -14.84
N ARG A 154 28.26 -31.15 -16.08
CA ARG A 154 27.58 -31.85 -17.19
C ARG A 154 28.38 -33.03 -17.73
N ARG A 155 29.69 -33.02 -17.54
CA ARG A 155 30.65 -34.05 -17.96
C ARG A 155 31.65 -34.28 -16.83
N SER A 156 32.36 -35.40 -16.87
CA SER A 156 33.46 -35.65 -15.92
C SER A 156 34.51 -34.54 -16.06
N VAL A 157 35.07 -34.10 -14.94
CA VAL A 157 36.08 -33.06 -14.83
C VAL A 157 37.19 -33.55 -13.91
N ASP A 158 38.44 -33.30 -14.27
CA ASP A 158 39.59 -33.63 -13.44
C ASP A 158 39.70 -32.64 -12.28
N LEU A 159 40.06 -33.11 -11.08
CA LEU A 159 40.15 -32.26 -9.89
C LEU A 159 41.18 -31.13 -10.03
N GLU A 160 42.20 -31.32 -10.87
CA GLU A 160 43.23 -30.33 -11.17
C GLU A 160 42.70 -29.13 -11.97
N ASP A 161 41.59 -29.30 -12.70
CA ASP A 161 40.97 -28.23 -13.48
C ASP A 161 40.15 -27.27 -12.61
N ILE A 162 39.86 -27.64 -11.35
CA ILE A 162 39.00 -26.89 -10.43
C ILE A 162 39.87 -26.02 -9.51
N SER A 163 39.59 -24.71 -9.49
CA SER A 163 40.26 -23.75 -8.61
C SER A 163 39.26 -23.05 -7.70
N VAL A 164 39.57 -23.00 -6.41
CA VAL A 164 38.83 -22.25 -5.38
C VAL A 164 39.65 -21.02 -5.02
N VAL A 165 39.13 -19.85 -5.37
CA VAL A 165 39.74 -18.54 -5.07
C VAL A 165 39.11 -17.99 -3.80
N MET A 166 39.91 -17.82 -2.75
CA MET A 166 39.49 -17.27 -1.45
C MET A 166 40.14 -15.89 -1.27
N ASP A 167 39.34 -14.84 -1.19
CA ASP A 167 39.81 -13.44 -1.06
C ASP A 167 40.91 -13.04 -2.07
N GLY A 168 40.86 -13.61 -3.28
CA GLY A 168 41.80 -13.33 -4.38
C GLY A 168 43.00 -14.28 -4.46
N ILE A 169 43.15 -15.21 -3.51
CA ILE A 169 44.21 -16.24 -3.54
C ILE A 169 43.61 -17.54 -4.09
N SER A 170 44.22 -18.09 -5.14
CA SER A 170 43.75 -19.29 -5.83
C SER A 170 44.37 -20.57 -5.26
N TYR A 171 43.53 -21.55 -4.95
CA TYR A 171 43.93 -22.87 -4.47
C TYR A 171 43.35 -23.96 -5.40
N PRO A 172 44.12 -24.98 -5.79
CA PRO A 172 43.56 -26.13 -6.52
C PRO A 172 42.63 -26.92 -5.61
N ALA A 173 41.57 -27.53 -6.17
CA ALA A 173 40.57 -28.28 -5.38
C ALA A 173 41.19 -29.43 -4.56
N SER A 174 42.31 -30.00 -5.01
CA SER A 174 43.09 -31.01 -4.28
C SER A 174 43.65 -30.53 -2.93
N SER A 175 43.63 -29.21 -2.67
CA SER A 175 44.03 -28.64 -1.37
C SER A 175 42.99 -28.80 -0.27
N PHE A 176 41.81 -29.34 -0.59
CA PHE A 176 40.68 -29.44 0.33
C PHE A 176 40.23 -30.89 0.50
N GLU A 177 39.49 -31.16 1.58
CA GLU A 177 38.81 -32.44 1.74
C GLU A 177 37.66 -32.53 0.71
N ILE A 178 37.72 -33.56 -0.13
CA ILE A 178 36.76 -33.80 -1.20
C ILE A 178 35.90 -35.01 -0.86
N LEU A 179 34.59 -34.80 -0.83
CA LEU A 179 33.57 -35.83 -0.74
C LEU A 179 32.94 -35.99 -2.14
N SER A 180 33.31 -37.03 -2.88
CA SER A 180 32.98 -37.16 -4.32
C SER A 180 32.14 -38.40 -4.68
N ASN A 181 31.42 -38.27 -5.78
CA ASN A 181 31.07 -39.34 -6.72
C ASN A 181 31.26 -38.79 -8.16
N ASP A 182 31.26 -39.64 -9.20
CA ASP A 182 31.69 -39.32 -10.59
C ASP A 182 31.09 -38.04 -11.24
N LYS A 183 29.99 -37.48 -10.70
CA LYS A 183 29.34 -36.26 -11.24
C LYS A 183 29.13 -35.14 -10.21
N ARG A 184 29.34 -35.41 -8.92
CA ARG A 184 29.17 -34.43 -7.84
C ARG A 184 30.40 -34.41 -6.96
N ILE A 185 30.98 -33.23 -6.84
CA ILE A 185 32.14 -32.99 -6.01
C ILE A 185 31.70 -32.05 -4.90
N SER A 186 31.85 -32.48 -3.64
CA SER A 186 31.63 -31.61 -2.50
C SER A 186 32.98 -31.28 -1.87
N ILE A 187 33.30 -30.00 -1.81
CA ILE A 187 34.53 -29.48 -1.21
C ILE A 187 34.19 -28.99 0.20
N LEU A 188 34.90 -29.49 1.21
CA LEU A 188 34.79 -28.98 2.58
C LEU A 188 35.86 -27.92 2.82
N LEU A 189 35.42 -26.73 3.21
CA LEU A 189 36.32 -25.64 3.60
C LEU A 189 36.79 -25.80 5.05
N LEU A 190 37.99 -25.30 5.35
CA LEU A 190 38.53 -25.21 6.71
C LEU A 190 37.69 -24.26 7.58
N GLU A 191 37.70 -24.44 8.90
CA GLU A 191 36.79 -23.72 9.83
C GLU A 191 36.84 -22.18 9.75
N ASP A 192 37.94 -21.62 9.25
CA ASP A 192 38.18 -20.19 9.09
C ASP A 192 37.48 -19.56 7.87
N TRP A 193 36.78 -20.35 7.03
CA TRP A 193 36.03 -19.85 5.87
C TRP A 193 35.05 -18.72 6.21
N LYS A 194 34.55 -18.68 7.44
CA LYS A 194 33.61 -17.67 7.94
C LYS A 194 34.23 -16.26 8.03
N LEU A 195 35.56 -16.16 7.99
CA LEU A 195 36.30 -14.91 8.03
C LEU A 195 36.55 -14.32 6.63
N LEU A 196 36.32 -15.11 5.59
CA LEU A 196 36.54 -14.69 4.20
C LEU A 196 35.49 -13.66 3.77
N LYS A 197 35.87 -12.78 2.84
CA LYS A 197 34.92 -11.85 2.21
C LYS A 197 34.20 -12.53 1.05
N GLN A 198 34.95 -13.26 0.24
CA GLN A 198 34.45 -13.89 -0.98
C GLN A 198 35.13 -15.21 -1.26
N ILE A 199 34.35 -16.13 -1.82
CA ILE A 199 34.85 -17.39 -2.38
C ILE A 199 34.37 -17.48 -3.82
N HIS A 200 35.28 -17.77 -4.74
CA HIS A 200 34.97 -17.94 -6.16
C HIS A 200 35.49 -19.28 -6.66
N VAL A 201 34.61 -20.08 -7.26
CA VAL A 201 34.99 -21.37 -7.87
C VAL A 201 35.01 -21.26 -9.39
N THR A 202 36.12 -21.69 -9.97
CA THR A 202 36.37 -21.68 -11.41
C THR A 202 36.83 -23.05 -11.91
N ILE A 203 36.62 -23.32 -13.19
CA ILE A 203 37.12 -24.49 -13.91
C ILE A 203 37.88 -24.00 -15.13
N ARG A 204 39.18 -24.31 -15.28
CA ARG A 204 40.01 -23.80 -16.40
C ARG A 204 39.81 -22.31 -16.70
N GLN A 205 39.69 -21.49 -15.65
CA GLN A 205 39.39 -20.04 -15.70
C GLN A 205 37.94 -19.64 -16.06
N ASP A 206 37.08 -20.58 -16.43
CA ASP A 206 35.64 -20.36 -16.63
C ASP A 206 34.88 -20.39 -15.30
N THR A 207 33.96 -19.44 -15.11
CA THR A 207 33.14 -19.38 -13.89
C THR A 207 31.92 -20.30 -13.99
N LEU A 208 31.75 -21.18 -12.99
CA LEU A 208 30.56 -22.01 -12.84
C LEU A 208 29.33 -21.14 -12.54
N LEU A 209 28.15 -21.63 -12.90
CA LEU A 209 26.89 -20.97 -12.54
C LEU A 209 26.72 -20.97 -11.01
N GLY A 210 26.66 -19.78 -10.40
CA GLY A 210 26.69 -19.62 -8.94
C GLY A 210 28.08 -19.59 -8.31
N GLY A 211 29.14 -19.53 -9.13
CA GLY A 211 30.55 -19.64 -8.73
C GLY A 211 31.04 -18.66 -7.68
N LEU A 212 30.36 -17.54 -7.46
CA LEU A 212 30.80 -16.45 -6.59
C LEU A 212 29.91 -16.37 -5.34
N PHE A 213 30.53 -16.50 -4.17
CA PHE A 213 29.88 -16.51 -2.87
C PHE A 213 30.38 -15.34 -2.02
N GLU A 214 29.50 -14.40 -1.68
CA GLU A 214 29.77 -13.36 -0.70
C GLU A 214 29.49 -13.90 0.71
N ILE A 215 30.51 -14.34 1.42
CA ILE A 215 30.37 -15.04 2.70
C ILE A 215 29.59 -14.23 3.75
N PRO A 216 29.79 -12.90 3.90
CA PRO A 216 29.01 -12.10 4.84
C PRO A 216 27.49 -12.14 4.60
N HIS A 217 27.04 -12.33 3.36
CA HIS A 217 25.61 -12.46 3.03
C HIS A 217 25.02 -13.74 3.61
N PHE A 218 25.76 -14.86 3.52
CA PHE A 218 25.32 -16.17 4.00
C PHE A 218 25.34 -16.31 5.53
N LEU A 219 26.21 -15.55 6.21
CA LEU A 219 26.29 -15.51 7.67
C LEU A 219 25.29 -14.52 8.31
N LYS A 220 24.53 -13.79 7.48
CA LYS A 220 23.58 -12.79 8.00
C LYS A 220 22.51 -13.48 8.84
N THR A 221 22.39 -13.06 10.09
CA THR A 221 21.25 -13.40 10.96
C THR A 221 20.36 -12.18 11.12
N GLU A 222 19.06 -12.41 11.03
CA GLU A 222 18.03 -11.44 11.41
C GLU A 222 17.24 -12.02 12.58
N GLY A 223 16.88 -11.18 13.54
CA GLY A 223 16.08 -11.64 14.65
C GLY A 223 15.83 -10.55 15.67
N PHE A 224 14.84 -10.83 16.50
CA PHE A 224 14.30 -9.93 17.50
C PHE A 224 14.12 -10.70 18.79
N VAL A 225 14.38 -10.04 19.92
CA VAL A 225 14.17 -10.58 21.26
C VAL A 225 13.53 -9.52 22.16
N SER A 226 12.63 -9.97 23.01
CA SER A 226 11.96 -9.16 24.02
C SER A 226 11.90 -9.90 25.36
N ALA A 227 11.76 -9.13 26.43
CA ALA A 227 11.51 -9.66 27.77
C ALA A 227 10.04 -9.40 28.11
N GLY A 228 9.40 -10.38 28.73
CA GLY A 228 8.04 -10.29 29.25
C GLY A 228 7.91 -10.98 30.59
N PRO A 229 6.70 -11.03 31.16
CA PRO A 229 6.44 -11.60 32.49
C PRO A 229 6.94 -13.05 32.62
N GLU A 230 6.79 -13.82 31.54
CA GLU A 230 7.14 -15.25 31.48
C GLU A 230 8.62 -15.53 31.16
N GLY A 231 9.44 -14.49 30.89
CA GLY A 231 10.86 -14.63 30.53
C GLY A 231 11.21 -13.97 29.20
N LEU A 232 12.08 -14.60 28.41
CA LEU A 232 12.53 -14.06 27.12
C LEU A 232 11.84 -14.77 25.95
N SER A 233 11.37 -14.03 24.97
CA SER A 233 10.79 -14.57 23.74
C SER A 233 11.18 -13.74 22.53
N GLY A 234 11.16 -14.36 21.37
CA GLY A 234 11.58 -13.71 20.14
C GLY A 234 11.57 -14.65 18.96
N TRP A 235 12.22 -14.22 17.89
CA TRP A 235 12.46 -15.04 16.71
C TRP A 235 13.80 -14.72 16.07
N ALA A 236 14.34 -15.66 15.32
CA ALA A 236 15.50 -15.42 14.46
C ALA A 236 15.36 -16.19 13.15
N ARG A 237 16.14 -15.80 12.14
CA ARG A 237 16.26 -16.51 10.86
C ARG A 237 17.61 -16.25 10.21
N TYR A 238 18.03 -17.18 9.36
CA TYR A 238 19.05 -16.92 8.34
C TYR A 238 18.33 -16.56 7.04
N PRO A 239 18.41 -15.33 6.51
CA PRO A 239 17.74 -14.98 5.25
C PRO A 239 18.17 -15.85 4.07
N ALA A 240 19.44 -16.28 4.04
CA ALA A 240 19.95 -17.19 3.03
C ALA A 240 19.55 -18.66 3.25
N ASN A 241 19.13 -19.04 4.46
CA ASN A 241 18.55 -20.36 4.74
C ASN A 241 17.27 -20.25 5.59
N PRO A 242 16.13 -19.85 4.99
CA PRO A 242 14.89 -19.58 5.72
C PRO A 242 14.30 -20.73 6.54
N GLU A 243 14.63 -22.00 6.31
CA GLU A 243 14.11 -23.11 7.15
C GLU A 243 15.07 -23.60 8.24
N ALA A 244 16.34 -23.18 8.21
CA ALA A 244 17.30 -23.59 9.22
C ALA A 244 16.95 -23.00 10.59
N ALA A 245 17.01 -23.84 11.63
CA ALA A 245 16.99 -23.38 13.00
C ALA A 245 18.22 -22.50 13.27
N VAL A 246 18.01 -21.36 13.89
CA VAL A 246 19.08 -20.43 14.25
C VAL A 246 19.65 -20.81 15.61
N LYS A 247 20.97 -20.93 15.69
CA LYS A 247 21.67 -21.09 16.96
C LYS A 247 21.86 -19.73 17.62
N LEU A 248 21.31 -19.59 18.82
CA LEU A 248 21.40 -18.38 19.64
C LEU A 248 22.27 -18.62 20.87
N VAL A 249 23.01 -17.59 21.25
CA VAL A 249 23.88 -17.55 22.42
C VAL A 249 23.39 -16.45 23.35
N LEU A 250 22.98 -16.84 24.55
CA LEU A 250 22.56 -15.92 25.59
C LEU A 250 23.67 -15.79 26.62
N THR A 251 24.26 -14.61 26.67
CA THR A 251 25.36 -14.28 27.59
C THR A 251 24.81 -13.49 28.78
N PRO A 252 24.81 -14.05 29.99
CA PRO A 252 24.50 -13.32 31.21
C PRO A 252 25.55 -12.21 31.43
N HIS A 253 25.13 -11.02 31.87
CA HIS A 253 26.05 -9.95 32.31
C HIS A 253 26.48 -10.15 33.77
N ASP A 254 26.78 -11.39 34.13
CA ASP A 254 27.42 -11.79 35.38
C ASP A 254 28.69 -12.58 34.99
N PRO A 255 29.89 -12.08 35.33
CA PRO A 255 31.16 -12.70 34.89
C PRO A 255 31.37 -14.13 35.39
N ILE A 256 30.60 -14.60 36.38
CA ILE A 256 30.71 -15.96 36.94
C ILE A 256 29.89 -16.97 36.12
N GLN A 257 28.90 -16.50 35.36
CA GLN A 257 27.85 -17.35 34.79
C GLN A 257 28.12 -17.71 33.33
N LYS A 258 27.95 -19.00 33.00
CA LYS A 258 28.20 -19.51 31.64
C LYS A 258 27.06 -19.13 30.67
N PRO A 259 27.38 -18.88 29.37
CA PRO A 259 26.38 -18.66 28.32
C PRO A 259 25.40 -19.84 28.17
N ILE A 260 24.18 -19.54 27.75
CA ILE A 260 23.16 -20.53 27.38
C ILE A 260 23.08 -20.61 25.86
N HIS A 261 23.10 -21.82 25.32
CA HIS A 261 22.92 -22.08 23.88
C HIS A 261 21.54 -22.68 23.63
N LEU A 262 20.84 -22.20 22.60
CA LEU A 262 19.57 -22.77 22.17
C LEU A 262 19.39 -22.65 20.66
N PHE A 263 18.45 -23.43 20.13
CA PHE A 263 18.03 -23.36 18.74
C PHE A 263 16.59 -22.85 18.68
N THR A 264 16.28 -22.06 17.66
CA THR A 264 14.89 -21.71 17.34
C THR A 264 14.12 -22.93 16.83
N ASN A 265 12.79 -22.80 16.71
CA ASN A 265 11.97 -23.80 16.03
C ASN A 265 12.39 -23.97 14.55
N THR A 266 11.94 -25.05 13.91
CA THR A 266 12.06 -25.26 12.46
C THR A 266 10.70 -25.20 11.78
N VAL A 267 10.69 -24.81 10.50
CA VAL A 267 9.49 -24.78 9.66
C VAL A 267 9.68 -25.72 8.48
N LYS A 268 8.62 -26.45 8.10
CA LYS A 268 8.67 -27.34 6.93
C LYS A 268 8.68 -26.55 5.63
N PHE A 269 9.44 -27.03 4.64
CA PHE A 269 9.57 -26.40 3.32
C PHE A 269 8.21 -26.16 2.61
N PHE A 270 7.29 -27.12 2.67
CA PHE A 270 5.94 -26.99 2.07
C PHE A 270 4.92 -26.53 3.11
N THR A 271 4.95 -25.25 3.44
CA THR A 271 3.91 -24.59 4.26
C THR A 271 3.34 -23.40 3.49
N PRO A 272 2.07 -23.01 3.73
CA PRO A 272 1.48 -21.85 3.06
C PRO A 272 2.33 -20.58 3.18
N ALA A 273 2.88 -20.30 4.37
CA ALA A 273 3.76 -19.16 4.61
C ALA A 273 5.03 -19.18 3.75
N ASN A 274 5.69 -20.33 3.60
CA ASN A 274 6.89 -20.45 2.74
C ASN A 274 6.55 -20.36 1.24
N ILE A 275 5.39 -20.89 0.83
CA ILE A 275 4.92 -20.81 -0.57
C ILE A 275 4.66 -19.35 -0.94
N ALA A 276 3.87 -18.63 -0.15
CA ALA A 276 3.55 -17.22 -0.35
C ALA A 276 4.79 -16.30 -0.26
N GLY A 277 5.83 -16.74 0.45
CA GLY A 277 7.08 -15.98 0.64
C GLY A 277 7.05 -15.03 1.83
N ASP A 278 6.19 -15.30 2.81
CA ASP A 278 6.23 -14.58 4.07
C ASP A 278 7.61 -14.75 4.72
N ALA A 279 8.15 -13.70 5.31
CA ALA A 279 9.43 -13.77 6.00
C ALA A 279 9.35 -14.80 7.15
N ILE A 280 9.89 -16.01 6.94
CA ILE A 280 9.83 -17.07 7.95
C ILE A 280 10.56 -16.60 9.21
N LYS A 281 9.80 -16.47 10.30
CA LYS A 281 10.30 -16.13 11.64
C LYS A 281 10.35 -17.41 12.47
N HIS A 282 11.53 -17.89 12.84
CA HIS A 282 11.64 -19.04 13.75
C HIS A 282 11.58 -18.57 15.19
N ALA A 283 10.44 -18.82 15.83
CA ALA A 283 10.21 -18.42 17.22
C ALA A 283 11.10 -19.19 18.20
N PHE A 284 11.39 -18.56 19.34
CA PHE A 284 11.96 -19.17 20.53
C PHE A 284 11.40 -18.53 21.80
N SER A 285 11.44 -19.27 22.91
CA SER A 285 11.01 -18.79 24.23
C SER A 285 11.79 -19.47 25.34
N ILE A 286 12.14 -18.72 26.39
CA ILE A 286 12.85 -19.21 27.57
C ILE A 286 12.17 -18.67 28.81
N LYS A 287 11.79 -19.57 29.72
CA LYS A 287 11.07 -19.20 30.94
C LYS A 287 11.93 -18.40 31.92
N LYS A 288 11.31 -17.46 32.64
CA LYS A 288 11.96 -16.57 33.62
C LYS A 288 12.70 -17.35 34.71
N GLU A 289 12.17 -18.47 35.20
CA GLU A 289 12.79 -19.25 36.29
C GLU A 289 14.17 -19.80 35.90
N LYS A 290 14.37 -20.12 34.62
CA LYS A 290 15.67 -20.62 34.10
C LYS A 290 16.72 -19.51 33.98
N LEU A 291 16.29 -18.25 33.94
CA LEU A 291 17.15 -17.09 33.70
C LEU A 291 17.41 -16.31 35.00
N ALA A 292 16.40 -16.17 35.87
CA ALA A 292 16.45 -15.36 37.09
C ALA A 292 17.57 -15.80 38.06
N SER A 293 17.91 -17.09 38.08
CA SER A 293 19.00 -17.63 38.90
C SER A 293 20.41 -17.37 38.32
N LYS A 294 20.51 -16.90 37.08
CA LYS A 294 21.78 -16.67 36.39
C LYS A 294 22.18 -15.20 36.34
N ALA A 295 21.29 -14.32 35.94
CA ALA A 295 21.54 -12.88 35.92
C ALA A 295 20.23 -12.12 35.80
N THR A 296 20.30 -10.80 35.94
CA THR A 296 19.18 -9.89 35.66
C THR A 296 19.24 -9.30 34.26
N LEU A 297 20.41 -9.32 33.61
CA LEU A 297 20.68 -8.74 32.29
C LEU A 297 21.33 -9.77 31.36
N PHE A 298 20.85 -9.86 30.13
CA PHE A 298 21.35 -10.79 29.11
C PHE A 298 21.61 -10.10 27.78
N SER A 299 22.69 -10.50 27.12
CA SER A 299 22.86 -10.29 25.67
C SER A 299 22.43 -11.54 24.93
N VAL A 300 21.47 -11.42 24.02
CA VAL A 300 21.14 -12.49 23.06
C VAL A 300 21.81 -12.18 21.73
N CYS A 301 22.66 -13.08 21.27
CA CYS A 301 23.38 -12.97 20.02
C CYS A 301 23.13 -14.20 19.13
N SER A 302 23.38 -14.05 17.84
CA SER A 302 23.61 -15.20 16.97
C SER A 302 24.88 -15.93 17.38
N GLU A 303 25.08 -17.13 16.86
CA GLU A 303 26.31 -17.91 17.06
C GLU A 303 27.60 -17.18 16.61
N HIS A 304 27.47 -16.16 15.76
CA HIS A 304 28.58 -15.31 15.30
C HIS A 304 28.79 -14.07 16.16
N GLY A 305 28.16 -13.99 17.34
CA GLY A 305 28.33 -12.88 18.28
C GLY A 305 27.58 -11.60 17.89
N LYS A 306 26.79 -11.60 16.80
CA LYS A 306 25.97 -10.46 16.40
C LYS A 306 24.73 -10.38 17.30
N PRO A 307 24.49 -9.28 18.02
CA PRO A 307 23.31 -9.16 18.87
C PRO A 307 22.02 -9.18 18.04
N LEU A 308 20.99 -9.88 18.54
CA LEU A 308 19.63 -9.73 18.03
C LEU A 308 19.10 -8.34 18.40
N TYR A 309 18.16 -7.80 17.61
CA TYR A 309 17.53 -6.54 17.96
C TYR A 309 16.70 -6.70 19.23
N GLY A 310 16.75 -5.67 20.10
CA GLY A 310 16.20 -5.72 21.46
C GLY A 310 17.20 -6.20 22.52
N SER A 311 18.39 -6.67 22.12
CA SER A 311 19.50 -7.04 23.02
C SER A 311 20.46 -5.86 23.26
N PRO A 312 21.06 -5.70 24.45
CA PRO A 312 20.83 -6.47 25.66
C PRO A 312 19.49 -6.11 26.30
N LEU A 313 18.94 -7.02 27.11
CA LEU A 313 17.66 -6.82 27.80
C LEU A 313 17.66 -7.38 29.22
N ALA A 314 17.01 -6.64 30.11
CA ALA A 314 16.75 -7.07 31.49
C ALA A 314 15.55 -8.03 31.53
N LEU A 315 15.60 -9.02 32.44
CA LEU A 315 14.47 -9.95 32.67
C LEU A 315 13.24 -9.27 33.25
N ASP A 316 13.43 -8.14 33.94
CA ASP A 316 12.36 -7.31 34.48
C ASP A 316 12.64 -5.85 34.14
N PRO A 317 12.02 -5.32 33.07
CA PRO A 317 12.30 -3.98 32.59
C PRO A 317 11.71 -2.86 33.45
N PHE A 318 10.82 -3.15 34.42
CA PHE A 318 9.94 -2.12 34.99
C PHE A 318 10.30 -1.56 36.38
N ALA A 319 11.32 -2.03 37.10
CA ALA A 319 11.78 -1.31 38.30
C ALA A 319 13.19 -1.66 38.79
N GLU A 320 13.47 -2.93 39.12
CA GLU A 320 14.61 -3.26 39.99
C GLU A 320 15.97 -3.21 39.26
N SER A 321 16.03 -3.76 38.03
CA SER A 321 17.28 -3.87 37.28
C SER A 321 17.69 -2.56 36.59
N ALA A 322 16.73 -1.80 36.06
CA ALA A 322 16.97 -0.45 35.54
C ALA A 322 17.44 0.50 36.65
N ARG A 323 16.89 0.37 37.86
CA ARG A 323 17.32 1.12 39.05
C ARG A 323 18.73 0.73 39.49
N GLN A 324 19.07 -0.56 39.50
CA GLN A 324 20.43 -0.99 39.88
C GLN A 324 21.50 -0.65 38.86
N TYR A 325 21.18 -0.71 37.57
CA TYR A 325 22.12 -0.27 36.54
C TYR A 325 22.30 1.26 36.53
N ALA A 326 21.21 2.03 36.75
CA ALA A 326 21.30 3.48 36.94
C ALA A 326 22.15 3.85 38.16
N LEU A 327 22.05 3.08 39.26
CA LEU A 327 22.91 3.24 40.43
C LEU A 327 24.38 2.96 40.09
N ASP A 328 24.69 1.90 39.35
CA ASP A 328 26.06 1.54 38.98
C ASP A 328 26.70 2.52 37.98
N ILE A 329 25.90 3.08 37.06
CA ILE A 329 26.29 4.19 36.18
C ILE A 329 26.47 5.48 36.99
N SER A 330 25.61 5.79 37.97
CA SER A 330 25.80 6.97 38.83
C SER A 330 27.11 6.92 39.63
N ARG A 331 27.59 5.72 39.96
CA ARG A 331 28.89 5.51 40.59
C ARG A 331 30.06 5.72 39.62
N ARG A 332 29.89 5.33 38.35
CA ARG A 332 30.92 5.45 37.29
C ARG A 332 30.94 6.82 36.61
N PHE A 333 29.82 7.52 36.63
CA PHE A 333 29.59 8.85 36.09
C PHE A 333 28.84 9.67 37.14
N PRO A 334 29.49 10.03 38.25
CA PRO A 334 28.87 10.87 39.27
C PRO A 334 28.38 12.15 38.59
N ALA A 335 27.09 12.42 38.71
CA ALA A 335 26.56 13.72 38.34
C ALA A 335 27.38 14.78 39.11
N PRO A 336 27.83 15.87 38.47
CA PRO A 336 28.42 16.97 39.22
C PRO A 336 27.45 17.36 40.32
N SER A 337 27.95 17.41 41.57
CA SER A 337 27.16 17.82 42.72
C SER A 337 26.58 19.19 42.43
N LEU A 338 25.27 19.23 42.20
CA LEU A 338 24.52 20.47 42.34
C LEU A 338 24.61 20.79 43.82
N GLU A 339 25.33 21.85 44.18
CA GLU A 339 25.19 22.44 45.50
C GLU A 339 23.69 22.72 45.70
N GLU A 340 23.11 22.08 46.71
CA GLU A 340 21.74 22.31 47.14
C GLU A 340 21.65 23.75 47.65
N GLY A 341 21.17 24.66 46.80
CA GLY A 341 20.77 25.99 47.22
C GLY A 341 21.17 27.11 46.26
N ALA A 342 20.61 27.14 45.05
CA ALA A 342 20.39 28.38 44.30
C ALA A 342 19.55 28.15 43.02
N PHE A 343 18.38 27.51 43.12
CA PHE A 343 17.41 27.57 42.03
C PHE A 343 16.10 28.12 42.55
N SER A 344 15.96 29.45 42.49
CA SER A 344 14.64 30.04 42.42
C SER A 344 13.95 29.54 41.15
N PRO A 345 12.65 29.20 41.18
CA PRO A 345 11.88 29.04 39.96
C PRO A 345 12.10 30.29 39.11
N ILE A 346 12.61 30.11 37.90
CA ILE A 346 12.85 31.23 36.99
C ILE A 346 11.48 31.89 36.77
N SER A 347 11.36 33.14 37.20
CA SER A 347 10.35 34.06 36.69
C SER A 347 10.50 34.09 35.18
N LEU A 348 9.59 33.44 34.46
CA LEU A 348 9.53 33.31 32.99
C LEU A 348 9.25 34.64 32.27
N LEU A 349 9.73 35.77 32.81
CA LEU A 349 9.39 37.11 32.36
C LEU A 349 10.63 37.93 32.07
N GLU A 350 11.35 37.60 31.01
CA GLU A 350 12.13 38.62 30.28
C GLU A 350 11.87 38.51 28.78
N LYS A 351 11.26 39.57 28.22
CA LYS A 351 11.12 39.73 26.77
C LYS A 351 12.50 39.95 26.17
N PRO A 352 12.90 39.22 25.11
CA PRO A 352 14.20 39.44 24.49
C PRO A 352 14.19 40.75 23.68
N THR A 353 14.83 41.79 24.23
CA THR A 353 15.12 43.04 23.53
C THR A 353 16.62 43.19 23.30
N LYS A 354 17.13 42.60 22.19
CA LYS A 354 18.30 43.02 21.39
C LYS A 354 18.61 41.92 20.35
N LYS A 355 19.20 42.29 19.19
CA LYS A 355 19.63 41.36 18.12
C LYS A 355 20.53 40.26 18.72
N GLN A 356 19.96 39.08 19.00
CA GLN A 356 20.66 37.98 19.63
C GLN A 356 21.56 37.28 18.60
N LYS A 357 22.86 37.16 18.92
CA LYS A 357 23.76 36.27 18.19
C LYS A 357 23.31 34.84 18.49
N PHE A 358 23.02 34.04 17.47
CA PHE A 358 22.62 32.64 17.67
C PHE A 358 23.74 31.86 18.39
N PRO A 359 23.41 31.00 19.36
CA PRO A 359 24.40 30.14 20.01
C PRO A 359 25.10 29.20 19.04
N SER A 360 26.33 28.79 19.39
CA SER A 360 27.07 27.74 18.67
C SER A 360 26.27 26.43 18.65
N VAL A 361 26.39 25.65 17.58
CA VAL A 361 25.66 24.38 17.44
C VAL A 361 26.59 23.24 17.02
N ALA A 362 26.52 22.11 17.73
CA ALA A 362 27.11 20.85 17.31
C ALA A 362 26.08 19.97 16.58
N ILE A 363 26.35 19.62 15.33
CA ILE A 363 25.54 18.71 14.53
C ILE A 363 26.12 17.31 14.69
N ILE A 364 25.32 16.35 15.16
CA ILE A 364 25.75 14.98 15.42
C ILE A 364 25.10 14.05 14.40
N ILE A 365 25.92 13.34 13.62
CA ILE A 365 25.47 12.38 12.60
C ILE A 365 26.02 10.99 12.93
N PRO A 366 25.20 10.05 13.44
CA PRO A 366 25.60 8.64 13.53
C PRO A 366 25.57 8.00 12.12
N VAL A 367 26.57 7.18 11.81
CA VAL A 367 26.74 6.54 10.49
C VAL A 367 27.03 5.06 10.67
N TYR A 368 26.25 4.18 10.03
CA TYR A 368 26.49 2.74 10.02
C TYR A 368 26.51 2.13 8.62
N ASP A 369 25.51 2.43 7.77
CA ASP A 369 25.46 1.94 6.38
C ASP A 369 24.75 2.97 5.47
N GLY A 370 24.47 2.61 4.22
CA GLY A 370 23.78 3.46 3.26
C GLY A 370 24.69 4.55 2.70
N PHE A 371 25.69 4.14 1.91
CA PHE A 371 26.72 5.04 1.38
C PHE A 371 26.16 6.27 0.65
N LEU A 372 25.25 6.08 -0.31
CA LEU A 372 24.70 7.20 -1.10
C LEU A 372 23.92 8.20 -0.24
N ALA A 373 23.07 7.71 0.67
CA ALA A 373 22.30 8.55 1.58
C ALA A 373 23.24 9.35 2.52
N THR A 374 24.19 8.66 3.15
CA THR A 374 25.22 9.26 4.02
C THR A 374 26.04 10.33 3.32
N LYS A 375 26.53 10.04 2.10
CA LYS A 375 27.28 10.99 1.28
C LYS A 375 26.45 12.22 0.96
N ASN A 376 25.19 12.05 0.57
CA ASN A 376 24.27 13.14 0.23
C ASN A 376 23.99 14.04 1.44
N CYS A 377 23.67 13.45 2.60
CA CYS A 377 23.45 14.19 3.85
C CYS A 377 24.64 15.08 4.21
N ILE A 378 25.85 14.49 4.29
CA ILE A 378 27.07 15.25 4.64
C ILE A 378 27.39 16.31 3.59
N THR A 379 27.21 16.01 2.30
CA THR A 379 27.46 16.97 1.21
C THR A 379 26.52 18.17 1.30
N LEU A 380 25.22 17.94 1.51
CA LEU A 380 24.22 18.99 1.66
C LEU A 380 24.45 19.80 2.93
N TYR A 381 24.81 19.15 4.04
CA TYR A 381 25.20 19.86 5.26
C TYR A 381 26.38 20.80 5.00
N LEU A 382 27.47 20.32 4.39
CA LEU A 382 28.64 21.15 4.10
C LEU A 382 28.31 22.31 3.15
N LYS A 383 27.42 22.09 2.18
CA LYS A 383 26.92 23.12 1.26
C LYS A 383 26.09 24.20 1.96
N HIS A 384 25.32 23.83 2.98
CA HIS A 384 24.39 24.71 3.70
C HIS A 384 24.84 24.98 5.16
N LYS A 385 26.13 24.82 5.44
CA LYS A 385 26.72 24.96 6.78
C LYS A 385 26.57 26.38 7.29
N ALA A 386 26.05 26.53 8.51
CA ALA A 386 26.05 27.81 9.20
C ALA A 386 27.44 28.10 9.79
N PRO A 387 27.91 29.37 9.81
CA PRO A 387 29.26 29.70 10.30
C PRO A 387 29.53 29.29 11.76
N HIS A 388 28.50 29.28 12.60
CA HIS A 388 28.57 28.92 14.02
C HIS A 388 28.25 27.44 14.29
N ALA A 389 28.21 26.60 13.25
CA ALA A 389 27.93 25.18 13.36
C ALA A 389 29.17 24.32 13.07
N ARG A 390 29.35 23.27 13.87
CA ARG A 390 30.37 22.23 13.66
C ARG A 390 29.75 20.85 13.57
N LEU A 391 30.40 19.95 12.85
CA LEU A 391 29.93 18.60 12.57
C LEU A 391 30.71 17.55 13.37
N ILE A 392 29.98 16.66 14.02
CA ILE A 392 30.48 15.49 14.74
C ILE A 392 29.88 14.25 14.08
N ILE A 393 30.68 13.48 13.36
CA ILE A 393 30.28 12.23 12.75
C ILE A 393 30.68 11.10 13.68
N VAL A 394 29.75 10.21 14.01
CA VAL A 394 30.01 9.01 14.80
C VAL A 394 29.86 7.79 13.88
N ASN A 395 30.97 7.28 13.38
CA ASN A 395 31.02 6.05 12.61
C ASN A 395 30.84 4.85 13.55
N ASP A 396 29.67 4.21 13.49
CA ASP A 396 29.23 3.13 14.35
C ASP A 396 29.72 1.75 13.87
N ALA A 397 31.02 1.68 13.54
CA ALA A 397 31.66 0.50 12.94
C ALA A 397 30.98 0.05 11.63
N SER A 398 30.84 0.99 10.68
CA SER A 398 30.28 0.73 9.36
C SER A 398 30.96 -0.47 8.68
N PRO A 399 30.20 -1.50 8.23
CA PRO A 399 30.75 -2.59 7.44
C PRO A 399 30.99 -2.18 5.98
N ASN A 400 30.47 -1.02 5.56
CA ASN A 400 30.54 -0.53 4.19
C ASN A 400 31.90 0.16 3.92
N PRO A 401 32.76 -0.39 3.04
CA PRO A 401 34.09 0.17 2.77
C PRO A 401 34.03 1.54 2.10
N ASP A 402 33.00 1.85 1.31
CA ASP A 402 32.85 3.14 0.64
C ASP A 402 32.57 4.27 1.63
N ILE A 403 31.83 3.98 2.71
CA ILE A 403 31.64 4.92 3.82
C ILE A 403 32.99 5.21 4.50
N LEU A 404 33.76 4.17 4.84
CA LEU A 404 35.07 4.35 5.48
C LEU A 404 36.02 5.18 4.60
N LYS A 405 36.03 4.89 3.30
CA LYS A 405 36.78 5.67 2.31
C LYS A 405 36.31 7.11 2.27
N TYR A 406 35.00 7.38 2.22
CA TYR A 406 34.49 8.75 2.19
C TYR A 406 34.80 9.54 3.46
N LEU A 407 34.63 8.93 4.64
CA LEU A 407 34.94 9.56 5.92
C LEU A 407 36.42 9.95 6.02
N SER A 408 37.33 9.12 5.50
CA SER A 408 38.77 9.45 5.49
C SER A 408 39.11 10.65 4.59
N HIS A 409 38.34 10.89 3.52
CA HIS A 409 38.52 12.04 2.63
C HIS A 409 38.04 13.36 3.24
N ILE A 410 37.04 13.32 4.12
CA ILE A 410 36.46 14.54 4.72
C ILE A 410 37.01 14.87 6.10
N LYS A 411 37.80 13.97 6.72
CA LYS A 411 38.31 14.11 8.09
C LYS A 411 39.10 15.40 8.36
N ASN A 412 39.70 15.99 7.32
CA ASN A 412 40.53 17.20 7.42
C ASN A 412 39.76 18.49 7.12
N LYS A 413 38.44 18.44 6.87
CA LYS A 413 37.65 19.65 6.62
C LYS A 413 37.45 20.45 7.92
N PRO A 414 37.44 21.79 7.85
CA PRO A 414 37.26 22.64 9.02
C PRO A 414 35.90 22.40 9.70
N ASP A 415 35.94 22.31 11.03
CA ASP A 415 34.81 21.99 11.91
C ASP A 415 34.14 20.64 11.63
N VAL A 416 34.88 19.66 11.11
CA VAL A 416 34.45 18.25 11.02
C VAL A 416 35.25 17.41 11.99
N PHE A 417 34.57 16.70 12.88
CA PHE A 417 35.17 15.79 13.85
C PHE A 417 34.58 14.39 13.65
N ILE A 418 35.43 13.35 13.59
CA ILE A 418 34.98 11.98 13.34
C ILE A 418 35.38 11.09 14.52
N LEU A 419 34.38 10.45 15.13
CA LEU A 419 34.53 9.41 16.14
C LEU A 419 34.30 8.04 15.50
N ASN A 420 35.16 7.07 15.78
CA ASN A 420 34.96 5.68 15.34
C ASN A 420 34.60 4.81 16.56
N ASN A 421 33.57 3.97 16.42
CA ASN A 421 33.30 2.85 17.32
C ASN A 421 34.06 1.61 16.82
N GLU A 422 34.46 0.74 17.75
CA GLU A 422 35.09 -0.55 17.43
C GLU A 422 34.07 -1.61 16.97
N LYS A 423 32.81 -1.48 17.41
CA LYS A 423 31.68 -2.35 17.08
C LYS A 423 30.41 -1.53 16.95
N ASN A 424 29.39 -2.07 16.27
CA ASN A 424 28.09 -1.42 16.18
C ASN A 424 27.42 -1.36 17.56
N LEU A 425 27.24 -0.15 18.09
CA LEU A 425 26.66 0.15 19.39
C LEU A 425 25.17 0.51 19.32
N GLY A 426 24.65 0.79 18.12
CA GLY A 426 23.28 1.27 17.92
C GLY A 426 23.14 2.77 18.11
N PHE A 427 21.97 3.30 17.73
CA PHE A 427 21.74 4.74 17.64
C PHE A 427 21.93 5.48 18.99
N PRO A 428 21.33 5.07 20.12
CA PRO A 428 21.42 5.84 21.37
C PRO A 428 22.87 5.99 21.87
N LYS A 429 23.66 4.92 21.84
CA LYS A 429 25.06 4.92 22.30
C LYS A 429 25.95 5.77 21.41
N SER A 430 25.79 5.64 20.10
CA SER A 430 26.55 6.41 19.12
C SER A 430 26.25 7.90 19.23
N VAL A 431 24.97 8.28 19.35
CA VAL A 431 24.57 9.67 19.57
C VAL A 431 25.12 10.20 20.90
N ASN A 432 25.00 9.46 21.99
CA ASN A 432 25.53 9.87 23.29
C ASN A 432 27.05 10.07 23.29
N ARG A 433 27.82 9.27 22.54
CA ARG A 433 29.27 9.53 22.33
C ARG A 433 29.50 10.89 21.68
N GLY A 434 28.70 11.24 20.67
CA GLY A 434 28.73 12.55 20.03
C GLY A 434 28.33 13.69 20.97
N LEU A 435 27.25 13.52 21.74
CA LEU A 435 26.76 14.51 22.70
C LEU A 435 27.80 14.85 23.78
N ARG A 436 28.60 13.87 24.20
CA ARG A 436 29.70 14.09 25.17
C ARG A 436 30.86 14.93 24.62
N GLN A 437 30.94 15.15 23.31
CA GLN A 437 31.95 16.02 22.68
C GLN A 437 31.49 17.48 22.55
N ARG A 438 30.30 17.82 23.03
CA ARG A 438 29.71 19.17 23.00
C ARG A 438 30.54 20.15 23.85
N ARG A 439 30.68 21.39 23.38
CA ARG A 439 31.31 22.48 24.15
C ARG A 439 30.32 23.02 25.21
N PRO A 440 30.79 23.63 26.30
CA PRO A 440 29.89 24.31 27.24
C PRO A 440 28.97 25.32 26.53
N TYR A 441 27.69 25.33 26.91
CA TYR A 441 26.64 26.20 26.34
C TYR A 441 26.35 26.04 24.84
N GLU A 442 26.89 25.00 24.19
CA GLU A 442 26.66 24.74 22.77
C GLU A 442 25.36 23.97 22.58
N ASP A 443 24.46 24.45 21.73
CA ASP A 443 23.24 23.72 21.37
C ASP A 443 23.58 22.53 20.47
N VAL A 444 22.66 21.58 20.30
CA VAL A 444 22.90 20.39 19.47
C VAL A 444 21.80 20.16 18.46
N VAL A 445 22.16 19.55 17.34
CA VAL A 445 21.21 18.91 16.43
C VAL A 445 21.58 17.45 16.27
N LEU A 446 20.64 16.56 16.55
CA LEU A 446 20.71 15.17 16.13
C LEU A 446 20.21 15.11 14.69
N LEU A 447 21.03 14.59 13.77
CA LEU A 447 20.70 14.53 12.35
C LEU A 447 21.03 13.14 11.79
N ASN A 448 20.02 12.43 11.30
CA ASN A 448 20.24 11.13 10.69
C ASN A 448 21.08 11.23 9.40
N SER A 449 21.84 10.17 9.11
CA SER A 449 22.72 10.11 7.95
C SER A 449 22.00 10.04 6.60
N ASP A 450 20.69 9.85 6.59
CA ASP A 450 19.82 9.78 5.41
C ASP A 450 18.93 11.02 5.24
N THR A 451 19.32 12.16 5.80
CA THR A 451 18.58 13.41 5.68
C THR A 451 19.05 14.29 4.52
N LEU A 452 18.12 15.11 4.01
CA LEU A 452 18.35 16.09 2.95
C LEU A 452 18.04 17.49 3.48
N VAL A 453 19.07 18.15 4.01
CA VAL A 453 18.96 19.51 4.55
C VAL A 453 18.99 20.58 3.46
N CYS A 454 18.31 21.70 3.70
CA CYS A 454 18.15 22.81 2.75
C CYS A 454 18.84 24.09 3.22
N ARG A 455 18.94 25.12 2.38
CA ARG A 455 19.44 26.43 2.79
C ARG A 455 18.66 26.97 4.00
N ASN A 456 19.36 27.56 4.96
CA ASN A 456 18.84 28.18 6.19
C ASN A 456 18.11 27.24 7.18
N TRP A 457 18.12 25.92 6.94
CA TRP A 457 17.43 24.94 7.79
C TRP A 457 17.75 25.11 9.29
N LEU A 458 19.04 25.23 9.63
CA LEU A 458 19.49 25.38 11.02
C LEU A 458 19.01 26.70 11.63
N THR A 459 19.10 27.80 10.88
CA THR A 459 18.62 29.11 11.33
C THR A 459 17.13 29.09 11.65
N GLN A 460 16.32 28.38 10.84
CA GLN A 460 14.89 28.24 11.10
C GLN A 460 14.61 27.40 12.36
N LEU A 461 15.35 26.31 12.56
CA LEU A 461 15.27 25.53 13.81
C LEU A 461 15.64 26.38 15.04
N GLN A 462 16.70 27.19 14.95
CA GLN A 462 17.10 28.10 16.02
C GLN A 462 16.02 29.15 16.29
N ARG A 463 15.42 29.74 15.25
CA ARG A 463 14.31 30.69 15.40
C ARG A 463 13.10 30.05 16.10
N ALA A 464 12.77 28.81 15.76
CA ALA A 464 11.68 28.09 16.41
C ALA A 464 12.01 27.76 17.88
N ALA A 465 13.22 27.24 18.14
CA ALA A 465 13.66 26.92 19.49
C ALA A 465 13.72 28.16 20.40
N TYR A 466 14.24 29.29 19.91
CA TYR A 466 14.37 30.53 20.69
C TYR A 466 13.16 31.46 20.58
N ALA A 467 12.04 31.02 19.99
CA ALA A 467 10.80 31.80 19.95
C ALA A 467 10.26 32.08 21.38
N GLN A 468 10.45 31.12 22.29
CA GLN A 468 10.10 31.24 23.70
C GLN A 468 11.18 30.56 24.57
N THR A 469 11.29 30.99 25.83
CA THR A 469 12.34 30.54 26.76
C THR A 469 12.17 29.10 27.19
N ASP A 470 10.91 28.64 27.31
CA ASP A 470 10.47 27.31 27.74
C ASP A 470 10.54 26.23 26.65
N ILE A 471 10.85 26.58 25.38
CA ILE A 471 11.01 25.60 24.31
C ILE A 471 12.38 24.92 24.43
N GLY A 472 12.40 23.60 24.66
CA GLY A 472 13.61 22.80 24.77
C GLY A 472 14.10 22.24 23.44
N THR A 473 13.16 21.88 22.55
CA THR A 473 13.49 21.24 21.26
C THR A 473 12.65 21.78 20.11
N ALA A 474 13.21 21.69 18.90
CA ALA A 474 12.51 21.99 17.65
C ALA A 474 12.80 20.92 16.58
N THR A 475 11.77 20.47 15.86
CA THR A 475 11.87 19.45 14.80
C THR A 475 11.20 19.96 13.52
N PRO A 476 11.84 19.87 12.33
CA PRO A 476 11.26 20.35 11.08
C PRO A 476 10.21 19.38 10.54
N LEU A 477 9.40 19.83 9.57
CA LEU A 477 8.57 18.90 8.78
C LEU A 477 9.44 18.07 7.82
N SER A 478 8.97 16.88 7.48
CA SER A 478 9.67 15.93 6.60
C SER A 478 8.69 15.04 5.83
N ASN A 479 9.15 14.31 4.81
CA ASN A 479 8.33 13.38 4.04
C ASN A 479 7.96 12.12 4.86
N ASN A 480 8.82 11.67 5.75
CA ASN A 480 8.58 10.45 6.54
C ASN A 480 9.07 10.66 7.97
N ALA A 481 8.22 11.27 8.80
CA ALA A 481 8.56 11.63 10.18
C ALA A 481 7.33 11.61 11.10
N THR A 482 6.50 10.57 11.00
CA THR A 482 5.30 10.37 11.84
C THR A 482 4.43 11.63 11.95
N ILE A 483 4.34 12.26 13.12
CA ILE A 483 3.54 13.47 13.38
C ILE A 483 4.01 14.70 12.58
N PHE A 484 5.27 14.73 12.15
CA PHE A 484 5.88 15.80 11.34
C PHE A 484 5.76 15.57 9.83
N SER A 485 5.06 14.50 9.42
CA SER A 485 5.00 14.11 8.00
C SER A 485 4.24 15.12 7.15
N TYR A 486 4.73 15.37 5.94
CA TYR A 486 4.14 16.21 4.90
C TYR A 486 4.61 15.72 3.51
N PRO A 487 3.76 15.65 2.46
CA PRO A 487 2.40 16.20 2.37
C PRO A 487 1.33 15.40 3.12
N SER A 488 1.36 14.07 3.09
CA SER A 488 0.43 13.23 3.86
C SER A 488 0.87 13.09 5.32
N ALA A 489 -0.09 13.21 6.24
CA ALA A 489 0.12 12.91 7.66
C ALA A 489 0.29 11.40 7.94
N THR A 490 0.07 10.52 6.97
CA THR A 490 0.22 9.06 7.14
C THR A 490 1.67 8.60 7.17
N GLY A 491 2.64 9.44 6.80
CA GLY A 491 4.06 9.11 6.76
C GLY A 491 4.53 8.34 5.51
N ILE A 492 3.62 7.96 4.62
CA ILE A 492 3.93 7.29 3.35
C ILE A 492 3.98 8.36 2.25
N ASN A 493 5.04 9.15 2.23
CA ASN A 493 5.28 10.13 1.18
C ASN A 493 6.49 9.71 0.32
N PRO A 494 6.50 10.05 -0.99
CA PRO A 494 7.65 9.83 -1.84
C PRO A 494 8.91 10.47 -1.26
N ILE A 495 10.06 9.83 -1.47
CA ILE A 495 11.36 10.40 -1.07
C ILE A 495 11.64 11.60 -2.00
N PRO A 496 11.71 12.83 -1.48
CA PRO A 496 12.01 14.00 -2.29
C PRO A 496 13.50 14.03 -2.66
N ASP A 497 13.83 14.63 -3.80
CA ASP A 497 15.21 15.00 -4.08
C ASP A 497 15.61 16.30 -3.35
N ALA A 498 16.88 16.67 -3.44
CA ALA A 498 17.40 17.88 -2.79
C ALA A 498 16.75 19.17 -3.33
N ARG A 499 16.29 19.19 -4.59
CA ARG A 499 15.66 20.36 -5.21
C ARG A 499 14.25 20.55 -4.68
N ALA A 500 13.46 19.48 -4.65
CA ALA A 500 12.11 19.48 -4.10
C ALA A 500 12.11 19.89 -2.62
N CYS A 501 13.08 19.39 -1.83
CA CYS A 501 13.24 19.83 -0.44
C CYS A 501 13.50 21.34 -0.35
N GLN A 502 14.38 21.86 -1.22
CA GLN A 502 14.75 23.28 -1.23
C GLN A 502 13.59 24.19 -1.66
N ASP A 503 12.81 23.80 -2.66
CA ASP A 503 11.66 24.57 -3.15
C ASP A 503 10.55 24.61 -2.07
N LEU A 504 10.29 23.47 -1.41
CA LEU A 504 9.32 23.39 -0.32
C LEU A 504 9.76 24.22 0.89
N SER A 505 11.04 24.11 1.29
CA SER A 505 11.60 24.90 2.40
C SER A 505 11.55 26.41 2.09
N ALA A 506 11.74 26.82 0.83
CA ALA A 506 11.62 28.23 0.44
C ALA A 506 10.18 28.76 0.56
N ILE A 507 9.17 27.96 0.18
CA ILE A 507 7.75 28.32 0.37
C ILE A 507 7.44 28.44 1.86
N MET A 508 7.79 27.43 2.66
CA MET A 508 7.60 27.42 4.11
C MET A 508 8.26 28.63 4.78
N SER A 509 9.49 28.96 4.40
CA SER A 509 10.22 30.11 4.95
C SER A 509 9.56 31.46 4.65
N ARG A 510 8.85 31.59 3.52
CA ARG A 510 8.13 32.84 3.18
C ARG A 510 6.81 32.96 3.94
N MET A 511 6.15 31.83 4.18
CA MET A 511 4.86 31.79 4.88
C MET A 511 4.98 31.87 6.41
N TRP A 512 6.12 31.44 6.96
CA TRP A 512 6.31 31.31 8.39
C TRP A 512 6.77 32.61 9.04
N HIS A 513 6.02 33.08 10.03
CA HIS A 513 6.28 34.32 10.77
C HIS A 513 6.78 34.08 12.20
N GLY A 514 7.16 32.84 12.54
CA GLY A 514 7.70 32.47 13.85
C GLY A 514 6.71 31.72 14.74
N GLU A 515 5.54 31.37 14.21
CA GLU A 515 4.55 30.56 14.92
C GLU A 515 5.13 29.18 15.27
N THR A 516 4.85 28.71 16.47
CA THR A 516 5.24 27.38 16.93
C THR A 516 4.00 26.55 17.20
N VAL A 517 4.09 25.25 16.90
CA VAL A 517 3.04 24.27 17.22
C VAL A 517 3.63 23.27 18.19
N ASP A 518 3.02 23.15 19.37
CA ASP A 518 3.45 22.20 20.39
C ASP A 518 3.21 20.76 19.91
N VAL A 519 4.22 19.93 20.14
CA VAL A 519 4.23 18.51 19.83
C VAL A 519 4.56 17.72 21.09
N PRO A 520 4.01 16.50 21.25
CA PRO A 520 4.22 15.70 22.46
C PRO A 520 5.66 15.16 22.56
N THR A 521 6.37 15.10 21.43
CA THR A 521 7.73 14.59 21.35
C THR A 521 8.46 15.21 20.16
N ALA A 522 9.77 15.39 20.27
CA ALA A 522 10.64 15.61 19.13
C ALA A 522 10.85 14.30 18.34
N HIS A 523 11.53 14.37 17.18
CA HIS A 523 11.84 13.21 16.35
C HIS A 523 13.32 13.14 15.99
N GLY A 524 13.94 11.96 16.19
CA GLY A 524 15.38 11.76 16.06
C GLY A 524 15.99 11.96 14.66
N PHE A 525 15.18 12.02 13.58
CA PHE A 525 15.70 12.23 12.23
C PHE A 525 16.37 13.60 12.08
N CYS A 526 15.80 14.62 12.72
CA CYS A 526 16.32 15.98 12.79
C CYS A 526 15.75 16.69 14.03
N MET A 527 16.52 16.69 15.13
CA MET A 527 16.09 17.22 16.42
C MET A 527 17.07 18.28 16.91
N TYR A 528 16.63 19.53 16.97
CA TYR A 528 17.35 20.60 17.67
C TYR A 528 17.09 20.51 19.18
N VAL A 529 18.13 20.63 20.00
CA VAL A 529 18.03 20.64 21.47
C VAL A 529 18.83 21.80 22.02
N LYS A 530 18.19 22.66 22.81
CA LYS A 530 18.88 23.73 23.54
C LYS A 530 19.82 23.12 24.59
N SER A 531 20.98 23.76 24.76
CA SER A 531 22.00 23.40 25.74
C SER A 531 21.43 23.27 27.15
N ALA A 532 20.61 24.23 27.57
CA ALA A 532 20.01 24.26 28.90
C ALA A 532 19.06 23.07 29.12
N CYS A 533 18.21 22.76 28.14
CA CYS A 533 17.32 21.60 28.16
C CYS A 533 18.13 20.31 28.25
N LEU A 534 19.13 20.12 27.37
CA LEU A 534 20.00 18.93 27.40
C LEU A 534 20.73 18.78 28.74
N GLN A 535 21.21 19.88 29.33
CA GLN A 535 21.93 19.86 30.61
C GLN A 535 21.03 19.45 31.78
N GLN A 536 19.78 19.92 31.81
CA GLN A 536 18.82 19.58 32.87
C GLN A 536 18.22 18.19 32.68
N THR A 537 17.89 17.82 31.43
CA THR A 537 17.25 16.53 31.11
C THR A 537 18.24 15.37 31.14
N GLY A 538 19.49 15.59 30.73
CA GLY A 538 20.49 14.54 30.59
C GLY A 538 20.45 13.83 29.23
N LEU A 539 21.30 12.81 29.06
CA LEU A 539 21.48 12.10 27.77
C LEU A 539 20.31 11.15 27.41
N LEU A 540 20.42 10.49 26.25
CA LEU A 540 19.48 9.45 25.82
C LEU A 540 19.66 8.17 26.66
N ARG A 541 18.56 7.44 26.95
CA ARG A 541 18.56 6.18 27.72
C ARG A 541 19.04 4.99 26.87
N GLU A 542 20.34 4.96 26.62
CA GLU A 542 21.03 3.90 25.87
C GLU A 542 21.02 2.52 26.53
N ASP A 543 20.53 2.45 27.77
CA ASP A 543 20.36 1.26 28.59
C ASP A 543 19.02 0.53 28.33
N ILE A 544 18.00 1.24 27.86
CA ILE A 544 16.63 0.70 27.71
C ILE A 544 16.26 0.47 26.24
N PHE A 545 16.55 1.44 25.37
CA PHE A 545 16.08 1.45 23.98
C PHE A 545 16.93 0.62 23.01
N ALA A 546 17.92 -0.12 23.53
CA ALA A 546 18.78 -1.03 22.76
C ALA A 546 19.37 -0.35 21.49
N GLN A 547 18.97 -0.79 20.29
CA GLN A 547 19.47 -0.26 19.02
C GLN A 547 18.84 1.08 18.59
N GLY A 548 17.74 1.52 19.21
CA GLY A 548 17.03 2.77 18.89
C GLY A 548 15.50 2.62 18.89
N TYR A 549 14.79 3.68 18.46
CA TYR A 549 13.33 3.84 18.47
C TYR A 549 12.75 4.02 19.89
N GLY A 550 12.57 5.26 20.35
CA GLY A 550 11.93 5.58 21.63
C GLY A 550 12.80 6.43 22.56
N GLU A 551 14.11 6.42 22.36
CA GLU A 551 15.08 7.19 23.16
C GLU A 551 14.86 8.70 23.11
N GLU A 552 14.50 9.25 21.95
CA GLU A 552 14.17 10.67 21.81
C GLU A 552 12.79 11.00 22.38
N ASN A 553 11.89 10.02 22.39
CA ASN A 553 10.56 10.14 22.98
C ASN A 553 10.68 10.19 24.50
N ASP A 554 11.46 9.29 25.10
CA ASP A 554 11.79 9.32 26.53
C ASP A 554 12.47 10.63 26.93
N PHE A 555 13.46 11.09 26.14
CA PHE A 555 14.09 12.39 26.38
C PHE A 555 13.05 13.52 26.39
N SER A 556 12.12 13.52 25.43
CA SER A 556 11.07 14.53 25.33
C SER A 556 10.13 14.47 26.56
N CYS A 557 9.70 13.28 26.97
CA CYS A 557 8.86 13.13 28.17
C CYS A 557 9.57 13.63 29.45
N ARG A 558 10.86 13.28 29.64
CA ARG A 558 11.66 13.78 30.78
C ARG A 558 11.87 15.29 30.73
N ALA A 559 12.12 15.85 29.56
CA ALA A 559 12.23 17.30 29.39
C ALA A 559 10.89 18.00 29.68
N THR A 560 9.77 17.45 29.21
CA THR A 560 8.41 17.94 29.49
C THR A 560 8.12 17.93 30.99
N ALA A 561 8.52 16.89 31.72
CA ALA A 561 8.38 16.82 33.18
C ALA A 561 9.17 17.92 33.92
N LEU A 562 10.20 18.49 33.28
CA LEU A 562 10.98 19.63 33.80
C LEU A 562 10.43 20.99 33.32
N GLY A 563 9.30 21.02 32.61
CA GLY A 563 8.66 22.22 32.10
C GLY A 563 9.10 22.65 30.70
N TRP A 564 9.92 21.86 29.99
CA TRP A 564 10.30 22.16 28.62
C TRP A 564 9.20 21.80 27.62
N ARG A 565 9.03 22.63 26.59
CA ARG A 565 8.15 22.35 25.45
C ARG A 565 8.93 21.87 24.23
N HIS A 566 8.24 21.10 23.39
CA HIS A 566 8.74 20.62 22.12
C HIS A 566 7.88 21.19 21.01
N VAL A 567 8.48 21.69 19.93
CA VAL A 567 7.73 22.36 18.86
C VAL A 567 8.08 21.87 17.46
N ALA A 568 7.10 21.90 16.56
CA ALA A 568 7.33 21.77 15.13
C ALA A 568 7.88 23.09 14.56
N CYS A 569 8.98 23.02 13.81
CA CYS A 569 9.52 24.14 13.04
C CYS A 569 8.81 24.21 11.70
N LEU A 570 7.94 25.21 11.55
CA LEU A 570 7.15 25.41 10.34
C LEU A 570 7.92 26.16 9.23
N GLY A 571 9.14 26.63 9.51
CA GLY A 571 9.92 27.47 8.59
C GLY A 571 10.87 26.74 7.64
N THR A 572 11.02 25.43 7.76
CA THR A 572 11.91 24.64 6.91
C THR A 572 11.41 23.20 6.77
N PHE A 573 11.77 22.59 5.64
CA PHE A 573 11.59 21.17 5.39
C PHE A 573 12.95 20.46 5.37
N VAL A 574 13.00 19.23 5.87
CA VAL A 574 14.18 18.35 5.78
C VAL A 574 13.73 16.99 5.24
N GLY A 575 14.21 16.62 4.05
CA GLY A 575 13.90 15.31 3.47
C GLY A 575 14.52 14.18 4.27
N HIS A 576 13.87 13.03 4.31
CA HIS A 576 14.31 11.82 4.97
C HIS A 576 14.24 10.67 3.96
N ALA A 577 15.42 10.24 3.51
CA ALA A 577 15.60 9.23 2.46
C ALA A 577 15.50 7.79 2.98
N GLU A 578 14.95 7.62 4.19
CA GLU A 578 14.74 6.31 4.79
C GLU A 578 14.06 5.38 3.79
N SER A 579 14.71 4.27 3.47
CA SER A 579 14.10 3.25 2.63
C SER A 579 12.89 2.69 3.39
N GLN A 580 11.72 2.64 2.75
CA GLN A 580 10.51 1.96 3.25
C GLN A 580 10.68 0.42 3.25
N SER A 581 11.86 -0.04 3.64
CA SER A 581 12.21 -1.44 3.73
C SER A 581 11.49 -2.01 4.94
N PHE A 582 10.47 -2.83 4.68
CA PHE A 582 9.78 -3.64 5.68
C PHE A 582 10.75 -4.69 6.24
N SER A 583 11.66 -4.27 7.12
CA SER A 583 12.38 -5.22 7.96
C SER A 583 11.42 -5.65 9.07
N PRO A 584 11.05 -6.94 9.15
CA PRO A 584 10.17 -7.41 10.23
C PRO A 584 10.76 -7.16 11.62
N VAL A 585 12.07 -6.95 11.70
CA VAL A 585 12.77 -6.62 12.95
C VAL A 585 12.49 -5.19 13.41
N LYS A 586 12.34 -4.24 12.49
CA LYS A 586 12.05 -2.83 12.80
C LYS A 586 10.68 -2.69 13.46
N SER A 587 9.65 -3.35 12.91
CA SER A 587 8.29 -3.32 13.48
C SER A 587 8.24 -3.90 14.89
N ASP A 588 8.95 -5.00 15.13
CA ASP A 588 8.97 -5.67 16.43
C ASP A 588 9.74 -4.84 17.48
N LEU A 589 10.83 -4.18 17.08
CA LEU A 589 11.57 -3.27 17.97
C LEU A 589 10.76 -2.02 18.34
N ILE A 590 10.04 -1.42 17.39
CA ILE A 590 9.13 -0.29 17.65
C ILE A 590 8.04 -0.70 18.64
N ALA A 591 7.42 -1.87 18.45
CA ALA A 591 6.38 -2.38 19.35
C ALA A 591 6.91 -2.57 20.78
N ARG A 592 8.03 -3.28 20.96
CA ARG A 592 8.69 -3.44 22.28
C ARG A 592 8.98 -2.11 22.94
N ASN A 593 9.54 -1.17 22.19
CA ASN A 593 9.97 0.09 22.78
C ASN A 593 8.79 1.01 23.09
N LEU A 594 7.66 0.87 22.38
CA LEU A 594 6.40 1.53 22.74
C LEU A 594 5.85 0.99 24.07
N ASP A 595 5.93 -0.32 24.32
CA ASP A 595 5.51 -0.91 25.60
C ASP A 595 6.38 -0.38 26.76
N ILE A 596 7.70 -0.35 26.55
CA ILE A 596 8.64 0.26 27.49
C ILE A 596 8.30 1.73 27.73
N MET A 597 8.05 2.51 26.67
CA MET A 597 7.69 3.92 26.77
C MET A 597 6.45 4.13 27.64
N ASN A 598 5.41 3.30 27.48
CA ASN A 598 4.21 3.37 28.30
C ASN A 598 4.43 2.94 29.75
N GLY A 599 5.39 2.05 30.02
CA GLY A 599 5.77 1.73 31.40
C GLY A 599 6.56 2.84 32.09
N LEU A 600 7.45 3.54 31.36
CA LEU A 600 8.21 4.68 31.88
C LEU A 600 7.35 5.94 32.00
N HIS A 601 6.48 6.18 31.03
CA HIS A 601 5.62 7.35 30.89
C HIS A 601 4.17 6.90 30.65
N PRO A 602 3.42 6.54 31.71
CA PRO A 602 2.06 6.00 31.59
C PRO A 602 1.13 6.87 30.74
N GLY A 603 0.52 6.26 29.71
CA GLY A 603 -0.39 6.93 28.78
C GLY A 603 0.28 7.69 27.64
N TYR A 604 1.58 7.45 27.39
CA TYR A 604 2.31 8.05 26.27
C TYR A 604 1.65 7.76 24.91
N ASP A 605 1.27 6.51 24.63
CA ASP A 605 0.58 6.15 23.38
C ASP A 605 -0.75 6.91 23.21
N GLN A 606 -1.53 7.04 24.28
CA GLN A 606 -2.77 7.80 24.31
C GLN A 606 -2.52 9.29 24.10
N LEU A 607 -1.42 9.84 24.64
CA LEU A 607 -1.01 11.22 24.40
C LEU A 607 -0.73 11.45 22.91
N ILE A 608 0.02 10.55 22.26
CA ILE A 608 0.31 10.61 20.82
C ILE A 608 -0.98 10.48 20.01
N ALA A 609 -1.84 9.50 20.33
CA ALA A 609 -3.11 9.29 19.64
C ALA A 609 -4.02 10.52 19.73
N ARG A 610 -4.19 11.10 20.93
CA ARG A 610 -4.97 12.32 21.13
C ARG A 610 -4.42 13.51 20.36
N TRP A 611 -3.10 13.65 20.27
CA TRP A 611 -2.48 14.70 19.47
C TRP A 611 -2.74 14.48 17.97
N GLN A 612 -2.59 13.24 17.48
CA GLN A 612 -2.88 12.88 16.09
C GLN A 612 -4.36 13.08 15.72
N ASP A 613 -5.28 12.80 16.63
CA ASP A 613 -6.73 13.01 16.43
C ASP A 613 -7.14 14.47 16.37
N ARG A 614 -6.40 15.34 17.07
CA ARG A 614 -6.55 16.79 17.01
C ARG A 614 -5.88 17.39 15.78
N ASP A 615 -4.78 16.79 15.32
CA ASP A 615 -3.86 17.23 14.27
C ASP A 615 -3.65 18.75 14.24
N PRO A 616 -2.96 19.34 15.24
CA PRO A 616 -2.69 20.78 15.28
C PRO A 616 -1.90 21.31 14.06
N LEU A 617 -1.25 20.43 13.30
CA LEU A 617 -0.54 20.80 12.06
C LEU A 617 -1.46 20.89 10.83
N ALA A 618 -2.67 20.34 10.87
CA ALA A 618 -3.59 20.33 9.72
C ALA A 618 -3.82 21.74 9.12
N PRO A 619 -4.05 22.82 9.91
CA PRO A 619 -4.22 24.15 9.34
C PRO A 619 -2.97 24.65 8.59
N TYR A 620 -1.78 24.32 9.09
CA TYR A 620 -0.53 24.70 8.44
C TYR A 620 -0.31 23.89 7.15
N ARG A 621 -0.54 22.58 7.19
CA ARG A 621 -0.43 21.72 5.99
C ARG A 621 -1.38 22.17 4.88
N LYS A 622 -2.62 22.55 5.23
CA LYS A 622 -3.59 23.13 4.28
C LYS A 622 -3.07 24.43 3.66
N LYS A 623 -2.57 25.36 4.48
CA LYS A 623 -1.97 26.61 3.98
C LYS A 623 -0.79 26.33 3.06
N LEU A 624 0.04 25.34 3.37
CA LEU A 624 1.19 24.96 2.56
C LEU A 624 0.79 24.36 1.22
N ASP A 625 -0.26 23.52 1.19
CA ASP A 625 -0.83 23.01 -0.06
C ASP A 625 -1.41 24.13 -0.93
N LEU A 626 -2.14 25.09 -0.35
CA LEU A 626 -2.64 26.27 -1.08
C LEU A 626 -1.48 27.11 -1.64
N ALA A 627 -0.44 27.37 -0.85
CA ALA A 627 0.71 28.14 -1.30
C ALA A 627 1.49 27.44 -2.43
N ARG A 628 1.64 26.11 -2.36
CA ARG A 628 2.23 25.32 -3.44
C ARG A 628 1.37 25.35 -4.71
N LEU A 629 0.05 25.26 -4.55
CA LEU A 629 -0.89 25.38 -5.65
C LEU A 629 -0.79 26.76 -6.34
N HIS A 630 -0.83 27.86 -5.59
CA HIS A 630 -0.67 29.20 -6.17
C HIS A 630 0.71 29.43 -6.78
N ASN A 631 1.77 28.86 -6.19
CA ASN A 631 3.11 28.97 -6.76
C ASN A 631 3.25 28.19 -8.08
N SER A 632 2.53 27.08 -8.24
CA SER A 632 2.50 26.31 -9.50
C SER A 632 1.50 26.87 -10.52
N ARG A 633 0.45 27.55 -10.06
CA ARG A 633 -0.60 28.17 -10.89
C ARG A 633 -0.90 29.61 -10.43
N PRO A 634 -0.06 30.61 -10.77
CA PRO A 634 -0.24 31.99 -10.29
C PRO A 634 -1.54 32.67 -10.73
N PHE A 635 -2.09 32.28 -11.88
CA PHE A 635 -3.34 32.81 -12.45
C PHE A 635 -4.49 31.80 -12.35
N LEU A 636 -4.52 31.03 -11.25
CA LEU A 636 -5.52 30.00 -11.02
C LEU A 636 -6.93 30.57 -11.20
N LYS A 637 -7.70 29.96 -12.10
CA LYS A 637 -9.16 29.99 -12.12
C LYS A 637 -9.63 28.57 -11.93
N SER A 638 -10.67 28.35 -11.14
CA SER A 638 -11.12 26.99 -10.86
C SER A 638 -12.62 26.79 -10.82
N VAL A 639 -13.01 25.52 -10.80
CA VAL A 639 -14.36 25.06 -10.49
C VAL A 639 -14.30 23.95 -9.44
N ILE A 640 -15.36 23.84 -8.64
CA ILE A 640 -15.52 22.74 -7.69
C ILE A 640 -16.64 21.81 -8.17
N LEU A 641 -16.37 20.52 -8.32
CA LEU A 641 -17.33 19.50 -8.71
C LEU A 641 -17.66 18.64 -7.48
N ILE A 642 -18.88 18.74 -6.96
CA ILE A 642 -19.32 18.06 -5.74
C ILE A 642 -19.90 16.70 -6.08
N MET A 643 -19.34 15.63 -5.51
CA MET A 643 -19.86 14.27 -5.67
C MET A 643 -19.68 13.43 -4.39
N HIS A 644 -20.30 12.26 -4.34
CA HIS A 644 -20.12 11.28 -3.27
C HIS A 644 -18.83 10.45 -3.46
N ASP A 645 -18.44 9.67 -2.45
CA ASP A 645 -17.25 8.81 -2.47
C ASP A 645 -17.46 7.41 -3.08
N ARG A 646 -18.67 7.09 -3.56
CA ARG A 646 -19.00 5.80 -4.20
C ARG A 646 -18.50 5.74 -5.65
N GLU A 647 -18.05 4.55 -6.08
CA GLU A 647 -17.68 4.25 -7.48
C GLU A 647 -18.92 4.19 -8.39
N GLY A 648 -18.74 4.35 -9.71
CA GLY A 648 -19.81 4.19 -10.70
C GLY A 648 -19.90 5.33 -11.72
N GLY A 649 -21.07 5.49 -12.34
CA GLY A 649 -21.30 6.42 -13.45
C GLY A 649 -21.04 7.89 -13.12
N ILE A 650 -21.30 8.32 -11.89
CA ILE A 650 -21.04 9.70 -11.44
C ILE A 650 -19.54 10.01 -11.53
N LEU A 651 -18.68 9.11 -11.07
CA LEU A 651 -17.23 9.30 -11.11
C LEU A 651 -16.73 9.47 -12.55
N ARG A 652 -17.24 8.65 -13.47
CA ARG A 652 -16.93 8.75 -14.91
C ARG A 652 -17.33 10.12 -15.47
N HIS A 653 -18.57 10.53 -15.23
CA HIS A 653 -19.08 11.81 -15.72
C HIS A 653 -18.32 13.01 -15.12
N VAL A 654 -18.09 13.02 -13.81
CA VAL A 654 -17.30 14.07 -13.13
C VAL A 654 -15.87 14.10 -13.66
N GLY A 655 -15.27 12.94 -13.97
CA GLY A 655 -13.97 12.86 -14.63
C GLY A 655 -13.95 13.54 -16.01
N HIS A 656 -14.98 13.31 -16.82
CA HIS A 656 -15.13 14.00 -18.12
C HIS A 656 -15.31 15.51 -17.95
N ARG A 657 -16.15 15.95 -17.00
CA ARG A 657 -16.34 17.38 -16.68
C ARG A 657 -15.04 18.04 -16.23
N ALA A 658 -14.32 17.40 -15.31
CA ALA A 658 -13.05 17.91 -14.83
C ALA A 658 -12.02 18.00 -15.97
N SER A 659 -11.96 17.00 -16.86
CA SER A 659 -11.09 17.03 -18.05
C SER A 659 -11.44 18.18 -19.00
N PHE A 660 -12.74 18.41 -19.24
CA PHE A 660 -13.23 19.51 -20.06
C PHE A 660 -12.75 20.88 -19.54
N TYR A 661 -12.87 21.14 -18.23
CA TYR A 661 -12.37 22.38 -17.63
C TYR A 661 -10.84 22.51 -17.73
N GLU A 662 -10.12 21.43 -17.45
CA GLU A 662 -8.65 21.43 -17.51
C GLU A 662 -8.10 21.63 -18.93
N GLN A 663 -8.85 21.23 -19.97
CA GLN A 663 -8.58 21.53 -21.38
C GLN A 663 -8.86 23.00 -21.72
N ALA A 664 -9.89 23.59 -21.09
CA ALA A 664 -10.21 25.01 -21.22
C ALA A 664 -9.29 25.93 -20.37
N GLY A 665 -8.31 25.38 -19.67
CA GLY A 665 -7.39 26.15 -18.81
C GLY A 665 -7.94 26.53 -17.44
N ILE A 666 -9.07 25.94 -17.02
CA ILE A 666 -9.69 26.13 -15.72
C ILE A 666 -9.40 24.90 -14.85
N ALA A 667 -8.86 25.12 -13.65
CA ALA A 667 -8.53 24.02 -12.74
C ALA A 667 -9.81 23.37 -12.18
N ALA A 668 -9.90 22.03 -12.24
CA ALA A 668 -11.05 21.30 -11.74
C ALA A 668 -10.73 20.58 -10.43
N PHE A 669 -11.47 20.92 -9.37
CA PHE A 669 -11.38 20.25 -8.07
C PHE A 669 -12.64 19.45 -7.79
N VAL A 670 -12.50 18.14 -7.62
CA VAL A 670 -13.58 17.26 -7.19
C VAL A 670 -13.67 17.25 -5.68
N MET A 671 -14.77 17.75 -5.12
CA MET A 671 -15.04 17.75 -3.68
C MET A 671 -15.84 16.51 -3.29
N VAL A 672 -15.30 15.70 -2.38
CA VAL A 672 -15.93 14.47 -1.89
C VAL A 672 -16.11 14.49 -0.37
N PRO A 673 -17.17 13.86 0.17
CA PRO A 673 -17.31 13.63 1.60
C PRO A 673 -16.19 12.71 2.12
N GLU A 674 -15.64 13.04 3.29
CA GLU A 674 -14.70 12.21 4.03
C GLU A 674 -15.01 12.27 5.53
N ILE A 675 -14.51 11.29 6.29
CA ILE A 675 -14.54 11.26 7.75
C ILE A 675 -13.11 11.35 8.27
N HIS A 676 -12.83 12.36 9.09
CA HIS A 676 -11.55 12.49 9.79
C HIS A 676 -11.33 11.31 10.75
N ARG A 677 -10.09 11.01 11.13
CA ARG A 677 -9.78 9.95 12.12
C ARG A 677 -10.56 10.06 13.42
N SER A 678 -10.83 11.28 13.87
CA SER A 678 -11.66 11.57 15.05
C SER A 678 -13.18 11.49 14.82
N GLY A 679 -13.64 10.93 13.69
CA GLY A 679 -15.06 10.77 13.35
C GLY A 679 -15.73 12.03 12.81
N ARG A 680 -15.02 13.16 12.72
CA ARG A 680 -15.57 14.44 12.25
C ARG A 680 -15.79 14.42 10.73
N PRO A 681 -16.97 14.82 10.22
CA PRO A 681 -17.23 14.89 8.78
C PRO A 681 -16.51 16.08 8.13
N LEU A 682 -15.79 15.81 7.05
CA LEU A 682 -15.04 16.78 6.25
C LEU A 682 -15.43 16.68 4.76
N TRP A 683 -15.10 17.71 4.01
CA TRP A 683 -14.98 17.63 2.55
C TRP A 683 -13.50 17.67 2.16
N ARG A 684 -13.08 16.79 1.26
CA ARG A 684 -11.75 16.78 0.65
C ARG A 684 -11.84 17.16 -0.81
N LEU A 685 -10.93 18.00 -1.27
CA LEU A 685 -10.75 18.30 -2.69
C LEU A 685 -9.70 17.38 -3.31
N LYS A 686 -10.01 16.89 -4.51
CA LYS A 686 -9.12 16.09 -5.36
C LYS A 686 -8.94 16.82 -6.69
N SER A 687 -7.73 16.90 -7.21
CA SER A 687 -7.45 17.42 -8.57
C SER A 687 -7.15 16.25 -9.51
N LEU A 688 -7.48 16.40 -10.80
CA LEU A 688 -7.09 15.43 -11.84
C LEU A 688 -5.58 15.45 -12.10
N ARG A 689 -4.98 16.64 -12.10
CA ARG A 689 -3.57 16.85 -12.44
C ARG A 689 -2.68 16.86 -11.20
N ASP A 690 -3.21 17.32 -10.07
CA ASP A 690 -2.42 17.59 -8.89
C ASP A 690 -2.78 16.60 -7.77
N LYS A 691 -2.19 15.40 -7.82
CA LYS A 691 -2.27 14.40 -6.74
C LYS A 691 -1.53 14.83 -5.46
N ASP A 692 -0.95 16.03 -5.46
CA ASP A 692 0.06 16.51 -4.52
C ASP A 692 -0.48 17.39 -3.38
N TYR A 693 -1.80 17.62 -3.30
CA TYR A 693 -2.43 18.53 -2.33
C TYR A 693 -3.44 17.85 -1.38
N PRO A 694 -3.04 16.82 -0.61
CA PRO A 694 -3.96 15.99 0.19
C PRO A 694 -4.58 16.74 1.39
N ASN A 695 -4.06 17.90 1.77
CA ASN A 695 -4.52 18.69 2.92
C ASN A 695 -5.54 19.77 2.54
N LEU A 696 -6.00 19.80 1.29
CA LEU A 696 -7.15 20.63 0.87
C LEU A 696 -8.45 20.01 1.36
N THR A 697 -8.61 20.03 2.69
CA THR A 697 -9.81 19.56 3.40
C THR A 697 -10.46 20.72 4.15
N ILE A 698 -11.78 20.66 4.28
CA ILE A 698 -12.58 21.64 5.03
C ILE A 698 -13.66 20.95 5.86
N PRO A 699 -14.04 21.52 7.01
CA PRO A 699 -15.29 21.15 7.67
C PRO A 699 -16.50 21.33 6.74
N ARG A 700 -17.54 20.49 6.89
CA ARG A 700 -18.77 20.55 6.08
C ARG A 700 -19.71 21.68 6.52
N ASN A 701 -19.30 22.91 6.26
CA ASN A 701 -20.11 24.10 6.50
C ASN A 701 -19.85 25.19 5.45
N ALA A 702 -20.85 26.06 5.27
CA ALA A 702 -20.85 27.14 4.29
C ALA A 702 -19.70 28.14 4.49
N PHE A 703 -19.32 28.45 5.73
CA PHE A 703 -18.21 29.36 6.04
C PHE A 703 -16.87 28.86 5.49
N SER A 704 -16.56 27.58 5.75
CA SER A 704 -15.31 26.96 5.31
C SER A 704 -15.28 26.76 3.80
N PHE A 705 -16.44 26.46 3.20
CA PHE A 705 -16.58 26.39 1.74
C PHE A 705 -16.35 27.74 1.08
N ARG A 706 -16.96 28.83 1.59
CA ARG A 706 -16.77 30.19 1.06
C ARG A 706 -15.31 30.63 1.10
N ALA A 707 -14.61 30.34 2.20
CA ALA A 707 -13.19 30.65 2.33
C ALA A 707 -12.37 29.89 1.27
N LEU A 708 -12.62 28.59 1.10
CA LEU A 708 -11.92 27.78 0.11
C LEU A 708 -12.24 28.20 -1.33
N TYR A 709 -13.51 28.50 -1.63
CA TYR A 709 -13.95 28.99 -2.93
C TYR A 709 -13.20 30.27 -3.33
N LYS A 710 -12.97 31.17 -2.36
CA LYS A 710 -12.16 32.37 -2.55
C LYS A 710 -10.68 32.05 -2.72
N ASP A 711 -10.11 31.20 -1.87
CA ASP A 711 -8.69 30.83 -1.92
C ASP A 711 -8.30 30.17 -3.25
N LEU A 712 -9.23 29.43 -3.87
CA LEU A 712 -9.02 28.77 -5.15
C LEU A 712 -9.38 29.65 -6.35
N ASN A 713 -9.94 30.85 -6.13
CA ASN A 713 -10.47 31.71 -7.19
C ASN A 713 -11.48 30.95 -8.09
N CYS A 714 -12.46 30.32 -7.44
CA CYS A 714 -13.50 29.58 -8.12
C CYS A 714 -14.47 30.50 -8.87
N GLU A 715 -14.87 30.11 -10.08
CA GLU A 715 -15.87 30.83 -10.89
C GLU A 715 -17.29 30.31 -10.63
N LYS A 716 -17.45 29.01 -10.35
CA LYS A 716 -18.71 28.34 -9.99
C LYS A 716 -18.44 26.96 -9.36
N PHE A 717 -19.50 26.29 -8.92
CA PHE A 717 -19.44 24.88 -8.54
C PHE A 717 -20.55 24.05 -9.20
N GLU A 718 -20.33 22.75 -9.36
CA GLU A 718 -21.30 21.81 -9.93
C GLU A 718 -21.70 20.79 -8.87
N ILE A 719 -22.99 20.51 -8.74
CA ILE A 719 -23.51 19.51 -7.80
C ILE A 719 -23.93 18.26 -8.59
N HIS A 720 -23.16 17.19 -8.45
CA HIS A 720 -23.47 15.89 -9.05
C HIS A 720 -24.14 14.94 -8.06
N SER A 721 -23.89 15.12 -6.76
CA SER A 721 -24.56 14.35 -5.71
C SER A 721 -24.43 15.05 -4.36
N TYR A 722 -25.48 14.98 -3.54
CA TYR A 722 -25.42 15.37 -2.12
C TYR A 722 -25.11 14.19 -1.18
N ILE A 723 -25.17 12.95 -1.70
CA ILE A 723 -25.04 11.72 -0.90
C ILE A 723 -23.69 11.73 -0.17
N GLY A 724 -23.73 11.33 1.10
CA GLY A 724 -22.56 11.36 1.98
C GLY A 724 -22.23 12.74 2.55
N SER A 725 -22.67 13.85 1.93
CA SER A 725 -22.49 15.23 2.45
C SER A 725 -23.68 15.74 3.27
N SER A 726 -24.83 15.09 3.11
CA SER A 726 -26.18 15.52 3.48
C SER A 726 -26.74 16.69 2.67
N ILE A 727 -28.02 16.60 2.34
CA ILE A 727 -28.73 17.60 1.55
C ILE A 727 -28.81 18.94 2.29
N GLU A 728 -28.92 18.95 3.62
CA GLU A 728 -28.91 20.16 4.43
C GLU A 728 -27.59 20.94 4.25
N LYS A 729 -26.45 20.24 4.23
CA LYS A 729 -25.15 20.90 4.07
C LYS A 729 -24.97 21.43 2.66
N ILE A 730 -25.42 20.71 1.64
CA ILE A 730 -25.41 21.20 0.25
C ILE A 730 -26.36 22.40 0.08
N PHE A 731 -27.55 22.35 0.66
CA PHE A 731 -28.50 23.48 0.70
C PHE A 731 -27.86 24.72 1.35
N SER A 732 -27.13 24.57 2.45
CA SER A 732 -26.43 25.71 3.06
C SER A 732 -25.36 26.35 2.16
N LEU A 733 -24.86 25.64 1.13
CA LEU A 733 -23.93 26.21 0.16
C LEU A 733 -24.65 27.08 -0.87
N SER A 734 -25.86 26.73 -1.29
CA SER A 734 -26.63 27.53 -2.24
C SER A 734 -27.06 28.87 -1.64
N GLU A 735 -27.23 28.94 -0.31
CA GLU A 735 -27.50 30.19 0.41
C GLU A 735 -26.34 31.21 0.40
N LEU A 736 -25.15 30.83 -0.08
CA LEU A 736 -24.01 31.73 -0.21
C LEU A 736 -24.12 32.72 -1.38
N GLY A 737 -25.09 32.54 -2.29
CA GLY A 737 -25.24 33.36 -3.50
C GLY A 737 -24.11 33.16 -4.53
N LEU A 738 -23.43 32.00 -4.48
CA LEU A 738 -22.41 31.60 -5.44
C LEU A 738 -23.06 30.84 -6.59
N PRO A 739 -22.64 31.03 -7.86
CA PRO A 739 -23.25 30.35 -9.00
C PRO A 739 -22.98 28.84 -8.99
N TYR A 740 -24.00 28.05 -9.33
CA TYR A 740 -23.89 26.60 -9.46
C TYR A 740 -24.84 25.97 -10.47
N ASP A 741 -24.42 24.80 -10.96
CA ASP A 741 -25.22 23.91 -11.81
C ASP A 741 -25.52 22.60 -11.07
N ILE A 742 -26.62 21.93 -11.42
CA ILE A 742 -26.99 20.61 -10.89
C ILE A 742 -27.03 19.59 -12.02
N TYR A 743 -26.37 18.45 -11.84
CA TYR A 743 -26.43 17.30 -12.74
C TYR A 743 -27.22 16.16 -12.09
N ILE A 744 -28.29 15.71 -12.74
CA ILE A 744 -29.15 14.64 -12.26
C ILE A 744 -28.57 13.28 -12.65
N HIS A 745 -27.98 12.58 -11.68
CA HIS A 745 -27.45 11.22 -11.87
C HIS A 745 -28.37 10.12 -11.34
N ASP A 746 -29.27 10.45 -10.43
CA ASP A 746 -30.19 9.52 -9.78
C ASP A 746 -31.43 10.25 -9.24
N TYR A 747 -32.36 9.53 -8.61
CA TYR A 747 -33.59 10.11 -8.06
C TYR A 747 -33.51 10.45 -6.57
N SER A 748 -32.31 10.49 -5.98
CA SER A 748 -32.13 10.84 -4.57
C SER A 748 -32.76 12.19 -4.22
N TRP A 749 -32.80 13.12 -5.18
CA TRP A 749 -33.44 14.43 -5.08
C TRP A 749 -34.90 14.42 -4.60
N PHE A 750 -35.66 13.35 -4.83
CA PHE A 750 -37.04 13.26 -4.32
C PHE A 750 -37.38 11.91 -3.67
N CYS A 751 -36.49 10.93 -3.80
CA CYS A 751 -36.66 9.59 -3.27
C CYS A 751 -35.33 9.08 -2.67
N PRO A 752 -35.19 9.03 -1.33
CA PRO A 752 -33.96 8.59 -0.67
C PRO A 752 -33.67 7.09 -0.85
N ARG A 753 -34.57 6.33 -1.49
CA ARG A 753 -34.33 4.96 -1.96
C ARG A 753 -33.49 4.90 -3.24
N ILE A 754 -33.26 6.03 -3.91
CA ILE A 754 -32.45 6.23 -5.13
C ILE A 754 -33.06 5.56 -6.38
N THR A 755 -33.51 4.31 -6.28
CA THR A 755 -33.85 3.47 -7.43
C THR A 755 -35.33 3.43 -7.79
N LEU A 756 -36.21 4.08 -7.01
CA LEU A 756 -37.67 4.02 -7.20
C LEU A 756 -38.25 2.58 -7.14
N VAL A 757 -37.56 1.68 -6.43
CA VAL A 757 -37.98 0.29 -6.19
C VAL A 757 -38.36 0.08 -4.72
N ALA A 758 -39.54 -0.52 -4.49
CA ALA A 758 -40.12 -0.82 -3.16
C ALA A 758 -39.96 -2.32 -2.76
N ASP A 759 -40.78 -2.83 -1.83
CA ASP A 759 -40.71 -4.17 -1.22
C ASP A 759 -40.67 -5.33 -2.22
N GLU A 760 -41.43 -5.23 -3.31
CA GLU A 760 -41.58 -6.32 -4.29
C GLU A 760 -40.48 -6.31 -5.36
N ASN A 761 -39.40 -5.55 -5.17
CA ASN A 761 -38.30 -5.42 -6.15
C ASN A 761 -38.71 -4.87 -7.54
N HIS A 762 -39.89 -4.25 -7.64
CA HIS A 762 -40.41 -3.60 -8.84
C HIS A 762 -40.44 -2.07 -8.71
N TYR A 763 -40.45 -1.38 -9.86
CA TYR A 763 -40.66 0.07 -9.95
C TYR A 763 -42.01 0.47 -9.34
N CYS A 764 -41.98 1.44 -8.41
CA CYS A 764 -43.13 1.77 -7.57
C CYS A 764 -44.18 2.69 -8.21
N GLY A 765 -43.96 3.17 -9.44
CA GLY A 765 -44.89 4.09 -10.11
C GLY A 765 -44.86 5.53 -9.60
N GLU A 766 -43.92 5.90 -8.72
CA GLU A 766 -43.78 7.26 -8.14
C GLU A 766 -45.07 7.77 -7.44
N PRO A 767 -45.52 7.10 -6.36
CA PRO A 767 -46.78 7.44 -5.71
C PRO A 767 -46.71 8.77 -4.94
N ASP A 768 -47.82 9.15 -4.31
CA ASP A 768 -47.89 10.37 -3.50
C ASP A 768 -46.90 10.40 -2.32
N LEU A 769 -46.71 11.60 -1.75
CA LEU A 769 -45.77 11.81 -0.64
C LEU A 769 -46.07 10.92 0.57
N LYS A 770 -47.34 10.66 0.87
CA LYS A 770 -47.76 9.85 2.03
C LYS A 770 -47.33 8.39 1.85
N THR A 771 -47.55 7.85 0.66
CA THR A 771 -47.15 6.49 0.27
C THR A 771 -45.62 6.36 0.24
N CYS A 772 -44.91 7.35 -0.33
CA CYS A 772 -43.45 7.38 -0.27
C CYS A 772 -42.92 7.46 1.18
N GLN A 773 -43.56 8.24 2.05
CA GLN A 773 -43.15 8.34 3.45
C GLN A 773 -43.30 6.99 4.18
N ASN A 774 -44.40 6.27 3.95
CA ASN A 774 -44.58 4.93 4.49
C ASN A 774 -43.50 3.97 3.97
N CYS A 775 -43.23 3.98 2.66
CA CYS A 775 -42.18 3.17 2.04
C CYS A 775 -40.79 3.45 2.68
N VAL A 776 -40.42 4.72 2.85
CA VAL A 776 -39.14 5.08 3.48
C VAL A 776 -39.09 4.69 4.95
N ASN A 777 -40.21 4.82 5.69
CA ASN A 777 -40.29 4.39 7.08
C ASN A 777 -40.13 2.87 7.24
N THR A 778 -40.69 2.08 6.30
CA THR A 778 -40.61 0.62 6.33
C THR A 778 -39.24 0.11 5.86
N PHE A 779 -38.73 0.61 4.74
CA PHE A 779 -37.55 0.04 4.07
C PHE A 779 -36.27 0.86 4.27
N GLY A 780 -36.34 2.02 4.90
CA GLY A 780 -35.20 2.89 5.16
C GLY A 780 -34.68 3.66 3.93
N SER A 781 -33.75 4.58 4.19
CA SER A 781 -33.03 5.37 3.18
C SER A 781 -31.80 4.61 2.65
N ARG A 782 -31.45 4.79 1.37
CA ARG A 782 -30.19 4.32 0.73
C ARG A 782 -29.15 5.43 0.56
N THR A 783 -29.50 6.67 0.96
CA THR A 783 -28.62 7.85 0.88
C THR A 783 -27.87 8.12 2.17
N ASP A 784 -28.22 7.41 3.26
CA ASP A 784 -27.72 7.63 4.62
C ASP A 784 -27.96 9.07 5.16
N ASP A 785 -28.81 9.84 4.47
CA ASP A 785 -29.19 11.18 4.86
C ASP A 785 -30.26 11.13 5.98
N PRO A 786 -30.07 11.85 7.10
CA PRO A 786 -31.02 11.86 8.21
C PRO A 786 -32.27 12.72 7.95
N ALA A 787 -32.33 13.47 6.84
CA ALA A 787 -33.44 14.35 6.54
C ALA A 787 -34.76 13.58 6.35
N PRO A 788 -35.85 13.97 7.03
CA PRO A 788 -37.18 13.49 6.70
C PRO A 788 -37.53 13.78 5.23
N LEU A 789 -38.27 12.89 4.58
CA LEU A 789 -38.58 12.97 3.14
C LEU A 789 -39.17 14.33 2.72
N GLN A 790 -40.04 14.91 3.55
CA GLN A 790 -40.62 16.23 3.29
C GLN A 790 -39.55 17.34 3.26
N LYS A 791 -38.59 17.32 4.20
CA LYS A 791 -37.48 18.29 4.21
C LYS A 791 -36.53 18.06 3.05
N LEU A 792 -36.24 16.80 2.73
CA LEU A 792 -35.44 16.43 1.56
C LEU A 792 -36.05 17.03 0.29
N ARG A 793 -37.35 16.79 0.02
CA ARG A 793 -38.02 17.35 -1.16
C ARG A 793 -38.06 18.87 -1.16
N TYR A 794 -38.24 19.51 0.00
CA TYR A 794 -38.20 20.96 0.13
C TYR A 794 -36.82 21.53 -0.26
N TRP A 795 -35.74 20.99 0.33
CA TRP A 795 -34.39 21.45 0.04
C TRP A 795 -33.96 21.15 -1.40
N SER A 796 -34.31 19.96 -1.93
CA SER A 796 -34.07 19.63 -3.34
C SER A 796 -34.77 20.61 -4.26
N ARG A 797 -36.04 20.92 -4.03
CA ARG A 797 -36.77 21.91 -4.82
C ARG A 797 -36.05 23.26 -4.78
N SER A 798 -35.69 23.75 -3.60
CA SER A 798 -35.01 25.03 -3.47
C SER A 798 -33.63 25.03 -4.15
N LEU A 799 -32.89 23.93 -4.10
CA LEU A 799 -31.61 23.78 -4.80
C LEU A 799 -31.80 23.83 -6.33
N LEU A 800 -32.79 23.10 -6.83
CA LEU A 800 -33.10 23.03 -8.27
C LEU A 800 -33.64 24.36 -8.81
N ASP A 801 -34.53 25.04 -8.08
CA ASP A 801 -35.14 26.32 -8.49
C ASP A 801 -34.10 27.46 -8.57
N ASN A 802 -32.99 27.38 -7.80
CA ASN A 802 -31.94 28.42 -7.76
C ASN A 802 -30.67 28.05 -8.55
N ALA A 803 -30.61 26.86 -9.16
CA ALA A 803 -29.49 26.48 -10.01
C ALA A 803 -29.49 27.31 -11.31
N GLN A 804 -28.32 27.59 -11.89
CA GLN A 804 -28.25 28.22 -13.21
C GLN A 804 -28.75 27.25 -14.29
N HIS A 805 -28.37 25.97 -14.18
CA HIS A 805 -28.83 24.89 -15.03
C HIS A 805 -29.14 23.63 -14.19
N VAL A 806 -30.21 22.92 -14.56
CA VAL A 806 -30.51 21.57 -14.09
C VAL A 806 -30.39 20.63 -15.28
N LEU A 807 -29.35 19.80 -15.31
CA LEU A 807 -29.03 18.95 -16.46
C LEU A 807 -29.45 17.50 -16.20
N CYS A 808 -30.20 16.93 -17.15
CA CYS A 808 -30.64 15.53 -17.13
C CYS A 808 -30.04 14.74 -18.32
N PRO A 809 -29.66 13.47 -18.11
CA PRO A 809 -29.06 12.64 -19.17
C PRO A 809 -30.03 12.19 -20.26
N SER A 810 -31.32 12.14 -19.94
CA SER A 810 -32.38 11.56 -20.78
C SER A 810 -33.70 12.30 -20.58
N GLN A 811 -34.59 12.20 -21.55
CA GLN A 811 -35.92 12.80 -21.44
C GLN A 811 -36.76 12.11 -20.36
N ASP A 812 -36.63 10.79 -20.18
CA ASP A 812 -37.28 10.05 -19.10
C ASP A 812 -36.88 10.58 -17.71
N ALA A 813 -35.58 10.81 -17.47
CA ALA A 813 -35.11 11.39 -16.22
C ALA A 813 -35.65 12.82 -16.01
N ALA A 814 -35.64 13.66 -17.06
CA ALA A 814 -36.19 15.01 -17.00
C ALA A 814 -37.69 15.01 -16.67
N ASN A 815 -38.47 14.16 -17.34
CA ASN A 815 -39.92 14.02 -17.10
C ASN A 815 -40.21 13.60 -15.66
N ARG A 816 -39.40 12.71 -15.08
CA ARG A 816 -39.53 12.28 -13.68
C ARG A 816 -39.25 13.39 -12.70
N ILE A 817 -38.19 14.16 -12.91
CA ILE A 817 -37.87 15.33 -12.10
C ILE A 817 -39.01 16.35 -12.17
N GLN A 818 -39.52 16.64 -13.37
CA GLN A 818 -40.62 17.58 -13.57
C GLN A 818 -41.94 17.12 -12.91
N ARG A 819 -42.26 15.82 -12.93
CA ARG A 819 -43.43 15.28 -12.21
C ARG A 819 -43.39 15.57 -10.72
N GLN A 820 -42.19 15.50 -10.12
CA GLN A 820 -42.01 15.72 -8.68
C GLN A 820 -41.83 17.20 -8.34
N PHE A 821 -41.26 17.99 -9.27
CA PHE A 821 -41.00 19.41 -9.13
C PHE A 821 -41.48 20.16 -10.39
N PRO A 822 -42.78 20.51 -10.47
CA PRO A 822 -43.39 21.06 -11.69
C PRO A 822 -42.82 22.40 -12.18
N THR A 823 -42.15 23.15 -11.30
CA THR A 823 -41.51 24.43 -11.63
C THR A 823 -40.15 24.27 -12.32
N ILE A 824 -39.57 23.08 -12.30
CA ILE A 824 -38.24 22.83 -12.83
C ILE A 824 -38.30 22.50 -14.32
N GLN A 825 -37.58 23.28 -15.11
CA GLN A 825 -37.26 22.97 -16.50
C GLN A 825 -35.83 22.45 -16.56
N ALA A 826 -35.66 21.19 -16.96
CA ALA A 826 -34.35 20.56 -17.03
C ALA A 826 -33.83 20.53 -18.47
N ASP A 827 -32.55 20.86 -18.64
CA ASP A 827 -31.82 20.74 -19.90
C ASP A 827 -31.46 19.28 -20.15
N VAL A 828 -31.93 18.69 -21.25
CA VAL A 828 -31.61 17.30 -21.60
C VAL A 828 -30.30 17.28 -22.38
N THR A 829 -29.25 16.71 -21.78
CA THR A 829 -27.92 16.56 -22.38
C THR A 829 -27.42 15.13 -22.16
N PRO A 830 -27.24 14.32 -23.21
CA PRO A 830 -26.67 12.98 -23.08
C PRO A 830 -25.28 12.97 -22.43
N TRP A 831 -25.01 12.00 -21.57
CA TRP A 831 -23.69 11.87 -20.92
C TRP A 831 -22.59 11.35 -21.85
N GLU A 832 -22.99 10.68 -22.93
CA GLU A 832 -22.10 10.15 -23.96
C GLU A 832 -22.71 10.41 -25.33
N HIS A 833 -21.86 10.46 -26.36
CA HIS A 833 -22.32 10.51 -27.74
C HIS A 833 -23.14 9.26 -28.08
N ILE A 834 -24.21 9.46 -28.84
CA ILE A 834 -25.00 8.35 -29.40
C ILE A 834 -24.14 7.68 -30.48
N LEU A 835 -23.89 6.38 -30.31
CA LEU A 835 -23.14 5.58 -31.27
C LEU A 835 -24.01 5.29 -32.51
N ASN A 836 -23.38 5.17 -33.68
CA ASN A 836 -24.06 4.56 -34.82
C ASN A 836 -24.25 3.06 -34.52
N VAL A 837 -25.50 2.60 -34.53
CA VAL A 837 -25.89 1.22 -34.23
C VAL A 837 -26.59 0.52 -35.40
N ASP A 838 -26.51 1.10 -36.61
CA ASP A 838 -27.20 0.61 -37.82
C ASP A 838 -26.74 -0.80 -38.22
N THR A 839 -25.53 -1.19 -37.80
CA THR A 839 -24.92 -2.49 -38.10
C THR A 839 -25.27 -3.57 -37.06
N LEU A 840 -25.97 -3.22 -35.97
CA LEU A 840 -26.30 -4.15 -34.90
C LEU A 840 -27.62 -4.86 -35.20
N PHE A 841 -27.59 -6.19 -35.27
CA PHE A 841 -28.79 -7.01 -35.50
C PHE A 841 -28.77 -8.29 -34.65
N PHE A 842 -29.94 -8.92 -34.52
CA PHE A 842 -30.07 -10.22 -33.89
C PHE A 842 -29.93 -11.33 -34.95
N PRO A 843 -28.85 -12.13 -34.94
CA PRO A 843 -28.69 -13.19 -35.93
C PRO A 843 -29.76 -14.27 -35.77
N GLN A 844 -30.31 -14.75 -36.89
CA GLN A 844 -31.20 -15.90 -36.87
C GLN A 844 -30.43 -17.17 -36.55
N LYS A 845 -30.95 -17.96 -35.60
CA LYS A 845 -30.39 -19.24 -35.17
C LYS A 845 -31.43 -20.34 -35.28
N ALA A 846 -30.99 -21.55 -35.61
CA ALA A 846 -31.88 -22.70 -35.69
C ALA A 846 -32.56 -22.99 -34.33
N PRO A 847 -33.79 -23.54 -34.28
CA PRO A 847 -34.52 -23.74 -33.03
C PRO A 847 -33.76 -24.51 -31.94
N LEU A 848 -32.96 -25.51 -32.30
CA LEU A 848 -32.17 -26.32 -31.37
C LEU A 848 -30.75 -25.78 -31.10
N GLN A 849 -30.31 -24.76 -31.84
CA GLN A 849 -28.97 -24.19 -31.66
C GLN A 849 -28.89 -23.43 -30.32
N LYS A 850 -27.81 -23.61 -29.57
CA LYS A 850 -27.65 -22.92 -28.29
C LYS A 850 -27.55 -21.40 -28.46
N ARG A 851 -28.27 -20.63 -27.63
CA ARG A 851 -28.14 -19.18 -27.49
C ARG A 851 -27.25 -18.87 -26.28
N ILE A 852 -26.30 -17.97 -26.45
CA ILE A 852 -25.46 -17.48 -25.37
C ILE A 852 -25.82 -16.02 -25.11
N ILE A 853 -26.52 -15.80 -23.99
CA ILE A 853 -27.06 -14.50 -23.63
C ILE A 853 -26.14 -13.84 -22.62
N GLY A 854 -25.62 -12.68 -22.98
CA GLY A 854 -24.79 -11.87 -22.10
C GLY A 854 -25.62 -11.03 -21.13
N ILE A 855 -25.14 -10.90 -19.90
CA ILE A 855 -25.64 -9.94 -18.91
C ILE A 855 -24.40 -9.18 -18.42
N LEU A 856 -24.40 -7.85 -18.55
CA LEU A 856 -23.21 -7.04 -18.30
C LEU A 856 -23.38 -6.16 -17.06
N GLY A 857 -22.42 -6.22 -16.13
CA GLY A 857 -22.33 -5.36 -14.95
C GLY A 857 -22.51 -6.09 -13.63
N ALA A 858 -22.53 -5.31 -12.54
CA ALA A 858 -22.88 -5.80 -11.21
C ALA A 858 -24.40 -5.96 -11.10
N ILE A 859 -24.89 -7.18 -10.87
CA ILE A 859 -26.32 -7.52 -10.87
C ILE A 859 -26.86 -7.53 -9.43
N SER A 860 -27.36 -6.38 -9.02
CA SER A 860 -28.12 -6.21 -7.79
C SER A 860 -29.60 -6.56 -8.00
N ILE A 861 -30.37 -6.55 -6.91
CA ILE A 861 -31.81 -6.81 -6.90
C ILE A 861 -32.55 -5.89 -7.89
N GLU A 862 -32.36 -4.57 -7.80
CA GLU A 862 -32.98 -3.62 -8.72
C GLU A 862 -32.52 -3.75 -10.18
N LYS A 863 -31.36 -4.38 -10.41
CA LYS A 863 -30.85 -4.71 -11.74
C LYS A 863 -31.33 -6.08 -12.24
N GLY A 864 -32.33 -6.66 -11.55
CA GLY A 864 -33.04 -7.85 -11.99
C GLY A 864 -32.42 -9.18 -11.54
N TYR A 865 -31.73 -9.22 -10.39
CA TYR A 865 -31.18 -10.49 -9.85
C TYR A 865 -32.22 -11.62 -9.81
N ASP A 866 -33.41 -11.34 -9.26
CA ASP A 866 -34.48 -12.33 -9.12
C ASP A 866 -34.96 -12.85 -10.49
N ILE A 867 -35.09 -11.95 -11.48
CA ILE A 867 -35.44 -12.31 -12.86
C ILE A 867 -34.38 -13.25 -13.48
N VAL A 868 -33.10 -12.96 -13.26
CA VAL A 868 -32.00 -13.78 -13.79
C VAL A 868 -31.97 -15.15 -13.12
N LEU A 869 -32.25 -15.22 -11.81
CA LEU A 869 -32.30 -16.46 -11.07
C LEU A 869 -33.48 -17.34 -11.52
N ASP A 870 -34.68 -16.76 -11.60
CA ASP A 870 -35.88 -17.44 -12.08
C ASP A 870 -35.69 -17.95 -13.52
N LEU A 871 -35.10 -17.12 -14.39
CA LEU A 871 -34.75 -17.49 -15.75
C LEU A 871 -33.77 -18.68 -15.78
N ALA A 872 -32.70 -18.63 -14.98
CA ALA A 872 -31.71 -19.71 -14.92
C ALA A 872 -32.33 -21.03 -14.42
N GLN A 873 -33.17 -20.97 -13.38
CA GLN A 873 -33.88 -22.14 -12.85
C GLN A 873 -34.85 -22.74 -13.88
N PHE A 874 -35.59 -21.89 -14.59
CA PHE A 874 -36.52 -22.33 -15.62
C PHE A 874 -35.80 -22.96 -16.82
N ILE A 875 -34.71 -22.34 -17.30
CA ILE A 875 -33.85 -22.89 -18.36
C ILE A 875 -33.34 -24.27 -17.97
N LYS A 876 -32.83 -24.42 -16.74
CA LYS A 876 -32.34 -25.70 -16.20
C LYS A 876 -33.44 -26.75 -16.17
N THR A 877 -34.62 -26.40 -15.63
CA THR A 877 -35.74 -27.32 -15.44
C THR A 877 -36.29 -27.83 -16.76
N HIS A 878 -36.44 -26.93 -17.74
CA HIS A 878 -37.04 -27.22 -19.04
C HIS A 878 -36.03 -27.54 -20.14
N HIS A 879 -34.73 -27.64 -19.82
CA HIS A 879 -33.65 -27.98 -20.77
C HIS A 879 -33.63 -27.07 -22.01
N ILE A 880 -33.89 -25.79 -21.79
CA ILE A 880 -33.96 -24.79 -22.87
C ILE A 880 -32.54 -24.53 -23.38
N PRO A 881 -32.30 -24.45 -24.71
CA PRO A 881 -30.95 -24.28 -25.26
C PRO A 881 -30.45 -22.82 -25.11
N ILE A 882 -30.42 -22.30 -23.87
CA ILE A 882 -29.87 -21.01 -23.48
C ILE A 882 -28.75 -21.24 -22.46
N GLN A 883 -27.66 -20.49 -22.59
CA GLN A 883 -26.67 -20.28 -21.52
C GLN A 883 -26.60 -18.79 -21.20
N LEU A 884 -26.52 -18.48 -19.90
CA LEU A 884 -26.37 -17.13 -19.41
C LEU A 884 -24.90 -16.87 -19.07
N VAL A 885 -24.36 -15.75 -19.51
CA VAL A 885 -22.99 -15.33 -19.22
C VAL A 885 -23.04 -13.95 -18.56
N ILE A 886 -22.74 -13.90 -17.27
CA ILE A 886 -22.63 -12.67 -16.50
C ILE A 886 -21.19 -12.17 -16.60
N ILE A 887 -20.99 -11.12 -17.42
CA ILE A 887 -19.74 -10.35 -17.42
C ILE A 887 -19.83 -9.38 -16.23
N GLY A 888 -19.34 -9.81 -15.08
CA GLY A 888 -19.54 -9.14 -13.80
C GLY A 888 -19.73 -10.12 -12.65
N TYR A 889 -20.42 -9.64 -11.62
CA TYR A 889 -20.78 -10.39 -10.42
C TYR A 889 -22.21 -10.01 -10.00
N SER A 890 -22.81 -10.79 -9.10
CA SER A 890 -24.15 -10.52 -8.58
C SER A 890 -24.13 -10.24 -7.08
N CYS A 891 -25.27 -9.82 -6.51
CA CYS A 891 -25.40 -9.70 -5.06
C CYS A 891 -25.34 -11.05 -4.33
N ASN A 892 -25.61 -12.17 -5.02
CA ASN A 892 -25.46 -13.51 -4.48
C ASN A 892 -25.16 -14.54 -5.59
N ASP A 893 -23.87 -14.81 -5.74
CA ASP A 893 -23.30 -15.58 -6.85
C ASP A 893 -23.61 -17.08 -6.78
N ILE A 894 -23.71 -17.64 -5.57
CA ILE A 894 -23.78 -19.09 -5.36
C ILE A 894 -25.05 -19.71 -5.99
N PRO A 895 -26.28 -19.21 -5.72
CA PRO A 895 -27.49 -19.78 -6.31
C PRO A 895 -27.50 -19.78 -7.83
N LEU A 896 -26.93 -18.74 -8.46
CA LEU A 896 -26.84 -18.65 -9.91
C LEU A 896 -25.88 -19.69 -10.48
N LEU A 897 -24.69 -19.84 -9.88
CA LEU A 897 -23.70 -20.82 -10.33
C LEU A 897 -24.18 -22.27 -10.15
N GLU A 898 -24.91 -22.57 -9.06
CA GLU A 898 -25.48 -23.90 -8.79
C GLU A 898 -26.57 -24.34 -9.81
N THR A 899 -27.11 -23.40 -10.59
CA THR A 899 -27.99 -23.76 -11.71
C THR A 899 -27.26 -24.56 -12.79
N GLY A 900 -25.95 -24.34 -12.97
CA GLY A 900 -25.16 -24.95 -14.04
C GLY A 900 -25.41 -24.35 -15.44
N VAL A 901 -26.35 -23.40 -15.57
CA VAL A 901 -26.64 -22.70 -16.85
C VAL A 901 -26.04 -21.29 -16.90
N VAL A 902 -25.55 -20.80 -15.77
CA VAL A 902 -24.90 -19.48 -15.62
C VAL A 902 -23.39 -19.65 -15.56
N THR A 903 -22.68 -18.83 -16.33
CA THR A 903 -21.23 -18.62 -16.22
C THR A 903 -20.97 -17.20 -15.77
N MET A 904 -19.98 -16.99 -14.91
CA MET A 904 -19.69 -15.67 -14.35
C MET A 904 -18.20 -15.34 -14.40
N THR A 905 -17.88 -14.12 -14.81
CA THR A 905 -16.49 -13.70 -15.00
C THR A 905 -15.88 -13.07 -13.76
N GLY A 906 -16.70 -12.60 -12.81
CA GLY A 906 -16.25 -11.73 -11.71
C GLY A 906 -16.05 -10.28 -12.17
N ARG A 907 -15.47 -9.46 -11.28
CA ARG A 907 -15.16 -8.04 -11.57
C ARG A 907 -14.32 -7.91 -12.85
N TYR A 908 -14.65 -6.94 -13.69
CA TYR A 908 -13.99 -6.70 -14.99
C TYR A 908 -13.58 -5.24 -15.14
N GLN A 909 -12.60 -5.01 -16.01
CA GLN A 909 -12.23 -3.69 -16.53
C GLN A 909 -12.91 -3.46 -17.90
N GLU A 910 -13.20 -2.20 -18.24
CA GLU A 910 -13.97 -1.89 -19.45
C GLU A 910 -13.34 -2.44 -20.75
N TYR A 911 -12.01 -2.46 -20.84
CA TYR A 911 -11.31 -3.01 -22.01
C TYR A 911 -11.43 -4.54 -22.14
N GLU A 912 -11.86 -5.24 -21.09
CA GLU A 912 -12.06 -6.71 -21.11
C GLU A 912 -13.43 -7.09 -21.68
N ILE A 913 -14.38 -6.15 -21.81
CA ILE A 913 -15.76 -6.46 -22.21
C ILE A 913 -15.80 -7.12 -23.59
N GLN A 914 -15.10 -6.55 -24.59
CA GLN A 914 -15.05 -7.13 -25.93
C GLN A 914 -14.35 -8.51 -25.95
N PRO A 915 -13.14 -8.68 -25.39
CA PRO A 915 -12.51 -10.00 -25.29
C PRO A 915 -13.38 -11.06 -24.58
N LEU A 916 -14.10 -10.69 -23.52
CA LEU A 916 -15.01 -11.61 -22.82
C LEU A 916 -16.24 -11.95 -23.67
N THR A 917 -16.79 -10.96 -24.39
CA THR A 917 -17.90 -11.16 -25.33
C THR A 917 -17.54 -12.17 -26.42
N GLU A 918 -16.33 -12.06 -26.97
CA GLU A 918 -15.78 -12.98 -27.98
C GLU A 918 -15.46 -14.36 -27.39
N LYS A 919 -14.77 -14.40 -26.22
CA LYS A 919 -14.39 -15.64 -25.52
C LYS A 919 -15.60 -16.54 -25.26
N TYR A 920 -16.70 -15.96 -24.79
CA TYR A 920 -17.92 -16.70 -24.50
C TYR A 920 -18.86 -16.81 -25.69
N ALA A 921 -18.49 -16.28 -26.87
CA ALA A 921 -19.33 -16.28 -28.08
C ALA A 921 -20.75 -15.76 -27.81
N ILE A 922 -20.87 -14.66 -27.06
CA ILE A 922 -22.16 -14.05 -26.71
C ILE A 922 -22.87 -13.62 -28.00
N ASP A 923 -24.14 -14.01 -28.14
CA ASP A 923 -24.96 -13.71 -29.32
C ASP A 923 -25.61 -12.32 -29.24
N TRP A 924 -26.19 -12.01 -28.07
CA TRP A 924 -26.75 -10.71 -27.72
C TRP A 924 -26.84 -10.57 -26.19
N PHE A 925 -27.11 -9.36 -25.73
CA PHE A 925 -27.23 -9.06 -24.31
C PHE A 925 -28.68 -8.87 -23.87
N PHE A 926 -28.93 -9.14 -22.59
CA PHE A 926 -30.16 -8.80 -21.89
C PHE A 926 -29.81 -7.94 -20.67
N LEU A 927 -30.48 -6.79 -20.54
CA LEU A 927 -30.37 -5.93 -19.36
C LEU A 927 -31.67 -6.04 -18.54
N PRO A 928 -31.68 -6.81 -17.44
CA PRO A 928 -32.89 -7.10 -16.68
C PRO A 928 -33.27 -6.01 -15.67
N SER A 929 -32.76 -4.79 -15.83
CA SER A 929 -33.00 -3.69 -14.89
C SER A 929 -34.50 -3.38 -14.76
N LEU A 930 -35.02 -3.47 -13.52
CA LEU A 930 -36.43 -3.24 -13.18
C LEU A 930 -36.69 -1.81 -12.70
N TRP A 931 -35.65 -0.99 -12.69
CA TRP A 931 -35.68 0.38 -12.23
C TRP A 931 -35.37 1.35 -13.39
N PRO A 932 -35.91 2.57 -13.35
CA PRO A 932 -35.71 3.54 -14.42
C PRO A 932 -34.31 4.14 -14.37
N GLU A 933 -33.29 3.44 -14.87
CA GLU A 933 -31.93 3.98 -14.98
C GLU A 933 -31.95 5.38 -15.63
N THR A 934 -31.32 6.37 -14.98
CA THR A 934 -31.18 7.74 -15.52
C THR A 934 -30.29 7.76 -16.77
N TRP A 935 -29.24 6.93 -16.77
CA TRP A 935 -28.36 6.66 -17.90
C TRP A 935 -27.74 5.26 -17.77
N SER A 936 -27.34 4.66 -18.89
CA SER A 936 -26.76 3.31 -18.91
C SER A 936 -25.47 3.22 -19.72
N TYR A 937 -24.33 3.36 -19.04
CA TYR A 937 -23.01 3.12 -19.65
C TYR A 937 -22.85 1.67 -20.15
N VAL A 938 -23.50 0.73 -19.47
CA VAL A 938 -23.52 -0.69 -19.82
C VAL A 938 -24.06 -0.89 -21.25
N LEU A 939 -25.13 -0.19 -21.62
CA LEU A 939 -25.68 -0.25 -22.98
C LEU A 939 -24.67 0.25 -24.03
N THR A 940 -23.95 1.35 -23.73
CA THR A 940 -22.89 1.87 -24.60
C THR A 940 -21.79 0.82 -24.83
N HIS A 941 -21.38 0.13 -23.78
CA HIS A 941 -20.37 -0.93 -23.87
C HIS A 941 -20.84 -2.15 -24.67
N ILE A 942 -22.12 -2.54 -24.52
CA ILE A 942 -22.72 -3.61 -25.33
C ILE A 942 -22.66 -3.27 -26.81
N TRP A 943 -23.11 -2.06 -27.18
CA TRP A 943 -23.05 -1.61 -28.57
C TRP A 943 -21.63 -1.55 -29.12
N THR A 944 -20.67 -1.07 -28.32
CA THR A 944 -19.24 -1.03 -28.69
C THR A 944 -18.65 -2.44 -28.88
N SER A 945 -19.21 -3.46 -28.23
CA SER A 945 -18.85 -4.87 -28.45
C SER A 945 -19.48 -5.50 -29.70
N ASN A 946 -20.13 -4.69 -30.56
CA ASN A 946 -20.86 -5.12 -31.75
C ASN A 946 -21.96 -6.14 -31.45
N ARG A 947 -22.76 -5.89 -30.39
CA ARG A 947 -23.89 -6.75 -30.01
C ARG A 947 -25.14 -5.92 -29.73
N ALA A 948 -26.29 -6.48 -30.09
CA ALA A 948 -27.60 -5.91 -29.77
C ALA A 948 -28.01 -6.23 -28.32
N ALA A 949 -28.89 -5.39 -27.75
CA ALA A 949 -29.39 -5.56 -26.39
C ALA A 949 -30.92 -5.69 -26.35
N ILE A 950 -31.43 -6.50 -25.41
CA ILE A 950 -32.85 -6.57 -25.05
C ILE A 950 -33.01 -5.90 -23.69
N VAL A 951 -33.97 -4.98 -23.55
CA VAL A 951 -34.20 -4.21 -22.32
C VAL A 951 -35.69 -4.11 -22.01
N TYR A 952 -36.05 -3.95 -20.74
CA TYR A 952 -37.41 -3.57 -20.35
C TYR A 952 -37.73 -2.13 -20.72
N ASP A 953 -39.01 -1.82 -20.99
CA ASP A 953 -39.50 -0.49 -21.34
C ASP A 953 -39.56 0.43 -20.11
N ILE A 954 -38.38 0.78 -19.61
CA ILE A 954 -38.22 1.64 -18.45
C ILE A 954 -36.87 2.38 -18.52
N GLY A 955 -36.88 3.67 -18.18
CA GLY A 955 -35.65 4.46 -18.06
C GLY A 955 -34.94 4.77 -19.38
N ALA A 956 -33.72 5.28 -19.25
CA ALA A 956 -32.85 5.64 -20.35
C ALA A 956 -32.44 4.48 -21.27
N PRO A 957 -32.24 3.22 -20.83
CA PRO A 957 -31.94 2.13 -21.76
C PRO A 957 -33.01 1.97 -22.85
N ALA A 958 -34.28 2.01 -22.46
CA ALA A 958 -35.42 1.91 -23.37
C ALA A 958 -35.51 3.13 -24.30
N GLU A 959 -35.39 4.34 -23.74
CA GLU A 959 -35.38 5.59 -24.51
C GLU A 959 -34.28 5.57 -25.59
N ARG A 960 -33.06 5.17 -25.22
CA ARG A 960 -31.92 5.14 -26.14
C ARG A 960 -32.08 4.11 -27.25
N ILE A 961 -32.63 2.92 -26.98
CA ILE A 961 -32.92 1.93 -28.03
C ILE A 961 -34.06 2.43 -28.94
N LYS A 962 -35.08 3.10 -28.38
CA LYS A 962 -36.17 3.69 -29.18
C LYS A 962 -35.67 4.79 -30.12
N GLN A 963 -34.67 5.58 -29.68
CA GLN A 963 -34.09 6.68 -30.47
C GLN A 963 -33.06 6.21 -31.49
N ALA A 964 -32.14 5.33 -31.10
CA ALA A 964 -30.99 4.96 -31.93
C ALA A 964 -31.14 3.61 -32.64
N GLY A 965 -31.99 2.70 -32.13
CA GLY A 965 -32.02 1.30 -32.54
C GLY A 965 -31.03 0.45 -31.73
N GLY A 966 -30.39 -0.53 -32.37
CA GLY A 966 -29.37 -1.38 -31.74
C GLY A 966 -29.88 -2.36 -30.67
N GLY A 967 -31.19 -2.62 -30.63
CA GLY A 967 -31.78 -3.51 -29.63
C GLY A 967 -33.29 -3.71 -29.76
N LEU A 968 -33.87 -4.34 -28.74
CA LEU A 968 -35.31 -4.60 -28.59
C LEU A 968 -35.79 -4.11 -27.22
N VAL A 969 -36.90 -3.36 -27.20
CA VAL A 969 -37.57 -2.93 -25.97
C VAL A 969 -38.79 -3.81 -25.73
N ILE A 970 -38.93 -4.35 -24.51
CA ILE A 970 -40.03 -5.25 -24.14
C ILE A 970 -40.80 -4.72 -22.92
N PRO A 971 -42.09 -5.07 -22.75
CA PRO A 971 -42.87 -4.61 -21.59
C PRO A 971 -42.23 -4.98 -20.24
N LEU A 972 -42.27 -4.07 -19.27
CA LEU A 972 -41.67 -4.27 -17.94
C LEU A 972 -42.17 -5.53 -17.22
N HIS A 973 -43.45 -5.86 -17.37
CA HIS A 973 -44.09 -7.03 -16.75
C HIS A 973 -44.20 -8.23 -17.70
N THR A 974 -43.20 -8.44 -18.56
CA THR A 974 -43.16 -9.59 -19.46
C THR A 974 -43.07 -10.89 -18.66
N SER A 975 -44.02 -11.81 -18.88
CA SER A 975 -44.02 -13.12 -18.20
C SER A 975 -42.77 -13.94 -18.53
N LEU A 976 -42.32 -14.79 -17.61
CA LEU A 976 -41.12 -15.61 -17.82
C LEU A 976 -41.18 -16.47 -19.11
N PRO A 977 -42.30 -17.15 -19.45
CA PRO A 977 -42.42 -17.85 -20.73
C PRO A 977 -42.28 -16.94 -21.95
N SER A 978 -42.87 -15.74 -21.91
CA SER A 978 -42.74 -14.74 -22.98
C SER A 978 -41.32 -14.22 -23.10
N LEU A 979 -40.65 -13.96 -21.97
CA LEU A 979 -39.25 -13.52 -21.94
C LEU A 979 -38.35 -14.58 -22.58
N ILE A 980 -38.54 -15.86 -22.27
CA ILE A 980 -37.80 -16.95 -22.90
C ILE A 980 -38.04 -17.01 -24.41
N ALA A 981 -39.29 -16.88 -24.85
CA ALA A 981 -39.61 -16.89 -26.28
C ALA A 981 -38.90 -15.73 -27.01
N ILE A 982 -38.86 -14.55 -26.39
CA ILE A 982 -38.13 -13.39 -26.90
C ILE A 982 -36.62 -13.63 -26.90
N LEU A 983 -36.06 -14.13 -25.80
CA LEU A 983 -34.63 -14.45 -25.70
C LEU A 983 -34.18 -15.57 -26.64
N MET A 984 -35.10 -16.41 -27.14
CA MET A 984 -34.81 -17.47 -28.11
C MET A 984 -34.82 -16.99 -29.56
N ALA A 985 -35.69 -16.02 -29.87
CA ALA A 985 -35.93 -15.53 -31.23
C ALA A 985 -36.27 -14.02 -31.26
N PRO A 986 -35.37 -13.13 -30.80
CA PRO A 986 -35.69 -11.71 -30.65
C PRO A 986 -36.00 -11.01 -31.98
N TYR A 987 -35.44 -11.51 -33.10
CA TYR A 987 -35.72 -11.02 -34.45
C TYR A 987 -37.20 -11.13 -34.85
N ALA A 988 -37.96 -12.08 -34.30
CA ALA A 988 -39.39 -12.24 -34.57
C ALA A 988 -40.25 -11.13 -33.92
N TYR A 989 -39.67 -10.41 -32.95
CA TYR A 989 -40.36 -9.41 -32.16
C TYR A 989 -39.95 -7.97 -32.52
N LEU A 990 -39.02 -7.80 -33.47
CA LEU A 990 -38.56 -6.49 -33.95
C LEU A 990 -39.71 -5.66 -34.56
N GLY A 991 -40.72 -6.28 -35.16
CA GLY A 991 -41.91 -5.60 -35.71
C GLY A 991 -43.07 -5.43 -34.72
N ALA A 992 -43.18 -6.33 -33.74
CA ALA A 992 -44.27 -6.31 -32.74
C ALA A 992 -44.07 -5.21 -31.67
N PHE A 993 -42.82 -4.80 -31.43
CA PHE A 993 -42.47 -3.78 -30.45
C PHE A 993 -41.75 -2.57 -31.07
N ARG A 994 -41.90 -2.33 -32.39
CA ARG A 994 -41.44 -1.12 -33.09
C ARG A 994 -42.45 0.04 -32.96
N THR A 995 -41.94 1.17 -32.48
CA THR A 995 -42.25 2.58 -32.83
C THR A 995 -43.63 2.90 -33.45
N GLN A 996 -44.50 3.59 -32.69
CA GLN A 996 -45.36 4.60 -33.32
C GLN A 996 -44.45 5.71 -33.85
N GLY A 997 -44.20 5.69 -35.15
CA GLY A 997 -43.33 6.65 -35.83
C GLY A 997 -42.80 6.12 -37.16
N ASP A 998 -43.70 5.65 -38.04
CA ASP A 998 -43.57 5.75 -39.51
C ASP A 998 -44.85 5.18 -40.15
N ALA A 999 -45.77 6.09 -40.43
CA ALA A 999 -46.68 5.94 -41.57
C ALA A 999 -45.90 6.38 -42.82
N LEU A 1000 -46.13 5.68 -43.94
CA LEU A 1000 -45.60 5.89 -45.30
C LEU A 1000 -44.35 5.09 -45.66
N ALA A 1001 -44.53 3.84 -46.08
CA ALA A 1001 -44.33 3.42 -47.48
C ALA A 1001 -44.41 1.90 -47.61
N GLY A 1002 -45.22 1.42 -48.54
CA GLY A 1002 -45.03 0.11 -49.17
C GLY A 1002 -45.85 -1.05 -48.60
N LEU A 1003 -47.17 -0.95 -48.71
CA LEU A 1003 -48.00 -2.12 -48.95
C LEU A 1003 -47.63 -2.70 -50.33
N SER A 1004 -47.01 -3.88 -50.35
CA SER A 1004 -47.19 -4.84 -51.42
C SER A 1004 -47.41 -6.21 -50.79
N ASP A 1005 -48.61 -6.73 -51.07
CA ASP A 1005 -49.22 -7.96 -50.57
C ASP A 1005 -48.33 -9.22 -50.70
N PRO A 1006 -48.49 -10.21 -49.80
CA PRO A 1006 -47.85 -11.51 -49.88
C PRO A 1006 -48.76 -12.50 -50.61
N ILE A 1007 -48.33 -13.08 -51.73
CA ILE A 1007 -48.80 -14.38 -52.25
C ILE A 1007 -47.82 -14.84 -53.35
N ALA A 1008 -47.50 -16.14 -53.32
CA ALA A 1008 -46.81 -16.98 -54.31
C ALA A 1008 -45.29 -17.17 -54.17
N GLY A 1009 -44.90 -18.36 -53.70
CA GLY A 1009 -43.54 -18.91 -53.73
C GLY A 1009 -43.29 -19.91 -52.61
#